data_AF-A0A1X1R903-F1
#
_entry.id   AF-A0A1X1R903-F1
#
_cell.length_a   1.000
_cell.length_b   1.000
_cell.length_c   1.000
_cell.angle_alpha   90.00
_cell.angle_beta   90.00
_cell.angle_gamma   90.00
#
_symmetry.space_group_name_H-M   'P 1'
#
loop_
_entity.id
_entity.type
_entity.pdbx_description
1 polymer ?
#
loop_
_entity_poly.entity_id
_entity_poly.type
_entity_poly.pdbx_seq_one_letter_code
_entity_poly.pdbx_strand_id
1 'polypeptide(L)'
;MPIAIAEEHLALADSVRALVAKVAPAEVLHEALETPLDNPPPYWRAAAEQGLTGVHLAESVGGQGFGILELAVVLAEFGYGAVPGPFVPSAIASALIAAHDPDYPLLAELAAGTSIAAYAIDSGLTATRLGEVLVIRGEARAVPAAGQADVLVLPVAIDSGEEWVVLNAADLEIEPRVSVDPARPIADVRANAIEIGDDRVLTTLSRARARALMSTLLSAEAVGVARWCTDSASGYAKIREQFGRPIGQFQAVKHKCAEMIATTERATAAVWDAARALDEATAGDPAATQHEFAAAVAATLAPVAAQHCAQDCIQVHGGIGFTWEHDTNVYYRRALALVACFGRAADYPQLVVDAATSTGMRGIDIDLDPQTEKLRGEIRAEVDALKALPGGPERNAAIAEGGWVQPHLPRPWGRAASPIEQVIIAQEFSAGRVKRPPMGIAAWLIPSIVAYGTEAQQQRFLPATFRGEMIWCQLFSEPGAGSDLASLTSKATKVDGGWRITGQKIWTTGAQYSAWGALLARTDPSAPKHQGITYFLLDMTAPGVEVKPLRELTGNAMFNTVFIDDVFVPDDMVLGEVNRGWEVSRNTLTNERVSIGSSEPAFLANLDLFVEFLADGQFDQIEQNHAGRLIAEGHAAKLLNLRSTLLTLAGGDAMPSAAISKLLSMRTGQGYAEFAVASFGTDGIVGDPDTPSGRWAEYLMGSRATTIYGGTSEVQLNIIAERLLGLPRDP
;
A
#
# COMPACT_ATOMS: atom_id res chain seq x y z
N MET A 1 -8.93 -5.65 3.84
CA MET A 1 -8.75 -5.64 5.31
C MET A 1 -9.25 -4.30 5.89
N PRO A 2 -9.59 -4.18 7.18
CA PRO A 2 -9.90 -2.89 7.81
C PRO A 2 -8.75 -1.89 7.67
N ILE A 3 -9.03 -0.58 7.74
CA ILE A 3 -8.02 0.48 7.58
C ILE A 3 -6.89 0.29 8.60
N ALA A 4 -7.26 0.27 9.87
CA ALA A 4 -6.33 0.06 10.97
C ALA A 4 -6.23 -1.42 11.36
N ILE A 5 -5.13 -1.77 12.02
CA ILE A 5 -4.64 -3.17 12.11
C ILE A 5 -4.44 -3.66 13.55
N ALA A 6 -4.67 -2.83 14.57
CA ALA A 6 -4.64 -3.30 15.96
C ALA A 6 -5.88 -4.14 16.29
N GLU A 7 -5.79 -5.00 17.30
CA GLU A 7 -6.90 -5.87 17.72
C GLU A 7 -8.17 -5.08 18.05
N GLU A 8 -8.02 -3.95 18.75
CA GLU A 8 -9.12 -3.04 19.08
C GLU A 8 -9.77 -2.44 17.83
N HIS A 9 -8.98 -2.07 16.82
CA HIS A 9 -9.49 -1.58 15.53
C HIS A 9 -10.24 -2.65 14.75
N LEU A 10 -9.77 -3.89 14.79
CA LEU A 10 -10.46 -5.03 14.16
C LEU A 10 -11.81 -5.29 14.87
N ALA A 11 -11.83 -5.25 16.20
CA ALA A 11 -13.05 -5.40 16.98
C ALA A 11 -14.06 -4.27 16.70
N LEU A 12 -13.59 -3.02 16.60
CA LEU A 12 -14.41 -1.89 16.19
C LEU A 12 -15.00 -2.11 14.78
N ALA A 13 -14.16 -2.46 13.80
CA ALA A 13 -14.59 -2.71 12.43
C ALA A 13 -15.65 -3.81 12.35
N ASP A 14 -15.47 -4.92 13.08
CA ASP A 14 -16.43 -6.03 13.09
C ASP A 14 -17.75 -5.64 13.77
N SER A 15 -17.69 -4.87 14.86
CA SER A 15 -18.88 -4.33 15.53
C SER A 15 -19.69 -3.42 14.59
N VAL A 16 -19.01 -2.46 13.93
CA VAL A 16 -19.65 -1.54 12.98
C VAL A 16 -20.20 -2.31 11.77
N ARG A 17 -19.45 -3.28 11.23
CA ARG A 17 -19.93 -4.10 10.11
C ARG A 17 -21.20 -4.88 10.48
N ALA A 18 -21.30 -5.40 11.70
CA ALA A 18 -22.49 -6.08 12.17
C ALA A 18 -23.70 -5.13 12.27
N LEU A 19 -23.50 -3.89 12.72
CA LEU A 19 -24.55 -2.86 12.66
C LEU A 19 -24.95 -2.57 11.21
N VAL A 20 -23.97 -2.29 10.34
CA VAL A 20 -24.15 -1.94 8.93
C VAL A 20 -24.96 -3.02 8.21
N ALA A 21 -24.63 -4.30 8.38
CA ALA A 21 -25.36 -5.41 7.78
C ALA A 21 -26.83 -5.48 8.23
N LYS A 22 -27.14 -5.00 9.43
CA LYS A 22 -28.52 -4.93 9.95
C LYS A 22 -29.29 -3.72 9.42
N VAL A 23 -28.62 -2.58 9.22
CA VAL A 23 -29.29 -1.30 8.92
C VAL A 23 -29.29 -0.93 7.44
N ALA A 24 -28.39 -1.50 6.66
CA ALA A 24 -28.30 -1.32 5.22
C ALA A 24 -28.23 -2.66 4.47
N PRO A 25 -29.16 -3.61 4.72
CA PRO A 25 -29.29 -4.78 3.85
C PRO A 25 -29.75 -4.35 2.45
N ALA A 26 -29.60 -5.24 1.46
CA ALA A 26 -29.90 -4.94 0.06
C ALA A 26 -31.30 -4.32 -0.12
N GLU A 27 -32.32 -4.82 0.57
CA GLU A 27 -33.68 -4.30 0.48
C GLU A 27 -33.77 -2.82 0.84
N VAL A 28 -33.05 -2.39 1.89
CA VAL A 28 -33.00 -0.98 2.31
C VAL A 28 -32.23 -0.14 1.30
N LEU A 29 -31.14 -0.66 0.74
CA LEU A 29 -30.37 0.05 -0.28
C LEU A 29 -31.21 0.33 -1.53
N HIS A 30 -31.95 -0.68 -2.01
CA HIS A 30 -32.81 -0.55 -3.18
C HIS A 30 -34.05 0.31 -2.91
N GLU A 31 -34.64 0.22 -1.72
CA GLU A 31 -35.74 1.12 -1.31
C GLU A 31 -35.28 2.59 -1.31
N ALA A 32 -34.06 2.87 -0.82
CA ALA A 32 -33.47 4.20 -0.82
C ALA A 32 -33.15 4.75 -2.23
N LEU A 33 -33.14 3.90 -3.26
CA LEU A 33 -33.02 4.36 -4.65
C LEU A 33 -34.33 4.95 -5.21
N GLU A 34 -35.47 4.48 -4.70
CA GLU A 34 -36.80 4.83 -5.19
C GLU A 34 -37.52 5.82 -4.27
N THR A 35 -37.25 5.73 -2.97
CA THR A 35 -37.97 6.48 -1.93
C THR A 35 -37.00 7.34 -1.14
N PRO A 36 -37.30 8.64 -0.95
CA PRO A 36 -36.50 9.49 -0.08
C PRO A 36 -36.39 8.92 1.34
N LEU A 37 -35.18 8.99 1.91
CA LEU A 37 -34.93 8.56 3.28
C LEU A 37 -35.69 9.44 4.29
N ASP A 38 -36.16 8.82 5.36
CA ASP A 38 -36.62 9.55 6.54
C ASP A 38 -35.50 10.45 7.10
N ASN A 39 -35.89 11.56 7.73
CA ASN A 39 -34.98 12.45 8.43
C ASN A 39 -35.40 12.62 9.91
N PRO A 40 -34.61 12.12 10.88
CA PRO A 40 -33.37 11.35 10.71
C PRO A 40 -33.61 9.95 10.13
N PRO A 41 -32.61 9.30 9.50
CA PRO A 41 -32.77 7.94 9.00
C PRO A 41 -33.06 6.93 10.12
N PRO A 42 -33.73 5.80 9.83
CA PRO A 42 -34.13 4.83 10.86
C PRO A 42 -32.97 4.28 11.71
N TYR A 43 -31.75 4.20 11.14
CA TYR A 43 -30.56 3.71 11.83
C TYR A 43 -29.90 4.74 12.73
N TRP A 44 -30.22 6.03 12.57
CA TRP A 44 -29.48 7.15 13.15
C TRP A 44 -29.37 7.03 14.68
N ARG A 45 -30.51 6.78 15.33
CA ARG A 45 -30.56 6.58 16.78
C ARG A 45 -29.72 5.40 17.24
N ALA A 46 -29.74 4.28 16.51
CA ALA A 46 -28.95 3.11 16.87
C ALA A 46 -27.44 3.37 16.72
N ALA A 47 -27.02 4.14 15.71
CA ALA A 47 -25.64 4.56 15.55
C ALA A 47 -25.20 5.50 16.70
N ALA A 48 -26.05 6.43 17.10
CA ALA A 48 -25.79 7.33 18.23
C ALA A 48 -25.75 6.61 19.58
N GLU A 49 -26.68 5.68 19.84
CA GLU A 49 -26.69 4.85 21.06
C GLU A 49 -25.45 3.93 21.16
N GLN A 50 -24.82 3.59 20.03
CA GLN A 50 -23.52 2.89 19.98
C GLN A 50 -22.31 3.83 20.08
N GLY A 51 -22.51 5.14 20.19
CA GLY A 51 -21.45 6.15 20.28
C GLY A 51 -20.75 6.46 18.96
N LEU A 52 -21.24 5.96 17.82
CA LEU A 52 -20.56 6.09 16.52
C LEU A 52 -20.55 7.53 16.00
N THR A 53 -21.58 8.32 16.33
CA THR A 53 -21.68 9.74 15.96
C THR A 53 -20.66 10.64 16.66
N GLY A 54 -20.10 10.17 17.78
CA GLY A 54 -19.11 10.91 18.58
C GLY A 54 -17.81 10.15 18.82
N VAL A 55 -17.46 9.19 17.95
CA VAL A 55 -16.30 8.31 18.18
C VAL A 55 -14.99 9.09 18.33
N HIS A 56 -14.75 10.11 17.51
CA HIS A 56 -13.55 10.97 17.53
C HIS A 56 -13.70 12.23 18.40
N LEU A 57 -14.89 12.43 18.99
CA LEU A 57 -15.17 13.63 19.78
C LEU A 57 -14.69 13.45 21.22
N ALA A 58 -14.30 14.53 21.86
CA ALA A 58 -13.82 14.52 23.24
C ALA A 58 -14.91 14.02 24.22
N GLU A 59 -14.49 13.37 25.30
CA GLU A 59 -15.40 12.92 26.36
C GLU A 59 -16.14 14.10 27.02
N SER A 60 -15.54 15.30 27.05
CA SER A 60 -16.13 16.53 27.59
C SER A 60 -17.42 16.96 26.90
N VAL A 61 -17.59 16.59 25.63
CA VAL A 61 -18.80 16.83 24.83
C VAL A 61 -19.62 15.54 24.66
N GLY A 62 -19.37 14.50 25.45
CA GLY A 62 -20.09 13.22 25.39
C GLY A 62 -19.67 12.30 24.24
N GLY A 63 -18.52 12.56 23.62
CA GLY A 63 -17.88 11.64 22.67
C GLY A 63 -17.17 10.47 23.33
N GLN A 64 -16.45 9.66 22.54
CA GLN A 64 -15.71 8.48 22.99
C GLN A 64 -14.20 8.75 23.19
N GLY A 65 -13.70 9.93 22.80
CA GLY A 65 -12.31 10.33 23.00
C GLY A 65 -11.28 9.65 22.09
N PHE A 66 -11.71 8.92 21.05
CA PHE A 66 -10.80 8.34 20.06
C PHE A 66 -10.34 9.38 19.01
N GLY A 67 -9.53 8.96 18.05
CA GLY A 67 -9.00 9.82 16.99
C GLY A 67 -9.73 9.71 15.65
N ILE A 68 -9.15 10.38 14.66
CA ILE A 68 -9.52 10.31 13.25
C ILE A 68 -9.28 8.90 12.71
N LEU A 69 -8.31 8.15 13.22
CA LEU A 69 -8.09 6.76 12.83
C LEU A 69 -9.29 5.86 13.14
N GLU A 70 -9.84 5.91 14.35
CA GLU A 70 -11.03 5.15 14.71
C GLU A 70 -12.25 5.61 13.91
N LEU A 71 -12.40 6.92 13.70
CA LEU A 71 -13.46 7.43 12.83
C LEU A 71 -13.32 6.89 11.40
N ALA A 72 -12.11 6.88 10.83
CA ALA A 72 -11.87 6.33 9.50
C ALA A 72 -12.26 4.84 9.42
N VAL A 73 -12.00 4.05 10.47
CA VAL A 73 -12.47 2.65 10.56
C VAL A 73 -13.99 2.59 10.47
N VAL A 74 -14.72 3.43 11.23
CA VAL A 74 -16.19 3.50 11.17
C VAL A 74 -16.66 3.86 9.77
N LEU A 75 -16.11 4.93 9.17
CA LEU A 75 -16.54 5.40 7.85
C LEU A 75 -16.24 4.40 6.73
N ALA A 76 -15.17 3.61 6.84
CA ALA A 76 -14.89 2.54 5.89
C ALA A 76 -15.92 1.42 5.94
N GLU A 77 -16.44 1.07 7.12
CA GLU A 77 -17.50 0.07 7.22
C GLU A 77 -18.87 0.63 6.79
N PHE A 78 -19.14 1.92 7.01
CA PHE A 78 -20.29 2.61 6.41
C PHE A 78 -20.21 2.65 4.88
N GLY A 79 -19.03 2.89 4.32
CA GLY A 79 -18.76 2.79 2.88
C GLY A 79 -18.91 1.36 2.37
N TYR A 80 -18.46 0.36 3.14
CA TYR A 80 -18.61 -1.06 2.81
C TYR A 80 -20.07 -1.48 2.68
N GLY A 81 -20.97 -0.94 3.51
CA GLY A 81 -22.42 -1.18 3.39
C GLY A 81 -23.17 -0.19 2.52
N ALA A 82 -22.49 0.77 1.87
CA ALA A 82 -23.09 1.88 1.15
C ALA A 82 -24.22 2.58 1.95
N VAL A 83 -24.04 2.73 3.26
CA VAL A 83 -25.11 3.16 4.17
C VAL A 83 -25.73 4.47 3.65
N PRO A 84 -27.06 4.51 3.43
CA PRO A 84 -27.74 5.69 2.92
C PRO A 84 -27.74 6.84 3.94
N GLY A 85 -27.80 8.08 3.49
CA GLY A 85 -28.06 9.24 4.35
C GLY A 85 -26.83 9.98 4.89
N PRO A 86 -26.98 10.70 6.03
CA PRO A 86 -26.11 11.82 6.37
C PRO A 86 -24.98 11.47 7.34
N PHE A 87 -24.75 10.19 7.67
CA PHE A 87 -23.76 9.82 8.68
C PHE A 87 -22.35 10.30 8.34
N VAL A 88 -21.85 9.99 7.15
CA VAL A 88 -20.49 10.40 6.75
C VAL A 88 -20.37 11.94 6.63
N PRO A 89 -21.31 12.68 5.98
CA PRO A 89 -21.27 14.14 5.97
C PRO A 89 -21.29 14.76 7.37
N SER A 90 -22.12 14.23 8.27
CA SER A 90 -22.21 14.73 9.65
C SER A 90 -20.95 14.44 10.45
N ALA A 91 -20.35 13.26 10.28
CA ALA A 91 -19.09 12.91 10.92
C ALA A 91 -17.96 13.85 10.46
N ILE A 92 -17.86 14.12 9.16
CA ILE A 92 -16.88 15.08 8.61
C ILE A 92 -17.10 16.47 9.19
N ALA A 93 -18.34 16.98 9.18
CA ALA A 93 -18.65 18.29 9.74
C ALA A 93 -18.30 18.39 11.23
N SER A 94 -18.58 17.35 12.02
CA SER A 94 -18.21 17.30 13.44
C SER A 94 -16.68 17.27 13.64
N ALA A 95 -15.93 16.60 12.76
CA ALA A 95 -14.46 16.59 12.80
C ALA A 95 -13.87 17.97 12.47
N LEU A 96 -14.48 18.72 11.55
CA LEU A 96 -14.09 20.10 11.26
C LEU A 96 -14.32 21.03 12.46
N ILE A 97 -15.47 20.91 13.13
CA ILE A 97 -15.78 21.67 14.34
C ILE A 97 -14.82 21.30 15.48
N ALA A 98 -14.59 20.01 15.72
CA ALA A 98 -13.69 19.55 16.77
C ALA A 98 -12.22 19.96 16.55
N ALA A 99 -11.80 20.05 15.28
CA ALA A 99 -10.48 20.54 14.92
C ALA A 99 -10.30 22.05 15.17
N HIS A 100 -11.39 22.81 15.23
CA HIS A 100 -11.38 24.20 15.68
C HIS A 100 -11.29 24.29 17.21
N ASP A 101 -12.23 23.65 17.88
CA ASP A 101 -12.36 23.61 19.33
C ASP A 101 -12.98 22.27 19.76
N PRO A 102 -12.25 21.41 20.49
CA PRO A 102 -12.76 20.10 20.92
C PRO A 102 -13.92 20.20 21.92
N ASP A 103 -14.11 21.35 22.56
CA ASP A 103 -15.18 21.62 23.53
C ASP A 103 -16.30 22.50 22.94
N TYR A 104 -16.32 22.68 21.60
CA TYR A 104 -17.31 23.52 20.94
C TYR A 104 -18.74 23.05 21.27
N PRO A 105 -19.66 23.92 21.76
CA PRO A 105 -20.93 23.49 22.36
C PRO A 105 -21.81 22.58 21.49
N LEU A 106 -21.83 22.82 20.18
CA LEU A 106 -22.61 22.05 19.21
C LEU A 106 -22.17 20.57 19.13
N LEU A 107 -20.91 20.26 19.48
CA LEU A 107 -20.39 18.89 19.45
C LEU A 107 -21.16 17.94 20.38
N ALA A 108 -21.74 18.45 21.48
CA ALA A 108 -22.54 17.62 22.37
C ALA A 108 -23.83 17.11 21.72
N GLU A 109 -24.47 17.96 20.90
CA GLU A 109 -25.67 17.59 20.15
C GLU A 109 -25.35 16.62 19.01
N LEU A 110 -24.21 16.81 18.36
CA LEU A 110 -23.71 15.92 17.30
C LEU A 110 -23.30 14.55 17.87
N ALA A 111 -22.59 14.53 19.00
CA ALA A 111 -22.20 13.30 19.70
C ALA A 111 -23.44 12.49 20.13
N ALA A 112 -24.44 13.16 20.71
CA ALA A 112 -25.70 12.53 21.12
C ALA A 112 -26.60 12.11 19.95
N GLY A 113 -26.29 12.52 18.72
CA GLY A 113 -27.10 12.26 17.53
C GLY A 113 -28.44 13.01 17.53
N THR A 114 -28.58 14.09 18.31
CA THR A 114 -29.79 14.93 18.32
C THR A 114 -29.77 16.01 17.23
N SER A 115 -28.60 16.24 16.63
CA SER A 115 -28.40 17.17 15.51
C SER A 115 -27.66 16.46 14.37
N ILE A 116 -28.02 16.79 13.12
CA ILE A 116 -27.34 16.32 11.91
C ILE A 116 -26.56 17.49 11.32
N ALA A 117 -25.29 17.27 11.02
CA ALA A 117 -24.46 18.26 10.33
C ALA A 117 -24.22 17.90 8.86
N ALA A 118 -23.96 18.93 8.05
CA ALA A 118 -23.43 18.78 6.71
C ALA A 118 -22.22 19.70 6.50
N TYR A 119 -21.45 19.44 5.44
CA TYR A 119 -20.30 20.26 5.07
C TYR A 119 -20.24 20.45 3.55
N ALA A 120 -19.54 21.49 3.11
CA ALA A 120 -19.15 21.67 1.72
C ALA A 120 -17.63 21.75 1.61
N ILE A 121 -17.06 21.08 0.60
CA ILE A 121 -15.61 21.16 0.34
C ILE A 121 -15.19 22.52 -0.23
N ASP A 122 -16.04 23.07 -1.11
CA ASP A 122 -15.90 24.38 -1.74
C ASP A 122 -17.27 25.06 -1.77
N SER A 123 -17.29 26.39 -1.83
CA SER A 123 -18.52 27.16 -1.96
C SER A 123 -18.31 28.42 -2.80
N GLY A 124 -19.41 28.99 -3.31
CA GLY A 124 -19.47 30.35 -3.86
C GLY A 124 -19.94 31.38 -2.83
N LEU A 125 -19.85 31.06 -1.53
CA LEU A 125 -20.22 31.97 -0.46
C LEU A 125 -19.11 33.00 -0.24
N THR A 126 -19.53 34.24 -0.05
CA THR A 126 -18.67 35.38 0.28
C THR A 126 -19.14 35.98 1.59
N ALA A 127 -18.21 36.56 2.32
CA ALA A 127 -18.48 37.16 3.61
C ALA A 127 -17.81 38.54 3.74
N THR A 128 -18.51 39.49 4.34
CA THR A 128 -17.99 40.83 4.62
C THR A 128 -18.09 41.10 6.11
N ARG A 129 -16.96 41.44 6.74
CA ARG A 129 -16.91 41.79 8.17
C ARG A 129 -17.46 43.21 8.37
N LEU A 130 -18.47 43.36 9.23
CA LEU A 130 -19.06 44.62 9.65
C LEU A 130 -19.03 44.72 11.18
N GLY A 131 -17.94 45.24 11.72
CA GLY A 131 -17.72 45.25 13.17
C GLY A 131 -17.44 43.84 13.70
N GLU A 132 -18.22 43.40 14.70
CA GLU A 132 -18.13 42.05 15.31
C GLU A 132 -19.02 41.00 14.60
N VAL A 133 -19.61 41.38 13.45
CA VAL A 133 -20.53 40.52 12.70
C VAL A 133 -19.94 40.22 11.32
N LEU A 134 -20.12 38.98 10.88
CA LEU A 134 -19.80 38.53 9.54
C LEU A 134 -21.10 38.37 8.73
N VAL A 135 -21.21 39.09 7.61
CA VAL A 135 -22.40 39.05 6.73
C VAL A 135 -22.12 38.17 5.53
N ILE A 136 -22.86 37.07 5.40
CA ILE A 136 -22.61 36.00 4.42
C ILE A 136 -23.65 36.02 3.31
N ARG A 137 -23.19 35.92 2.06
CA ARG A 137 -24.01 35.90 0.84
C ARG A 137 -23.48 34.89 -0.17
N GLY A 138 -24.36 34.29 -0.96
CA GLY A 138 -23.99 33.47 -2.10
C GLY A 138 -24.56 32.06 -2.02
N GLU A 139 -23.91 31.11 -2.67
CA GLU A 139 -24.42 29.75 -2.82
C GLU A 139 -23.31 28.69 -2.70
N ALA A 140 -23.59 27.61 -1.96
CA ALA A 140 -22.87 26.35 -2.03
C ALA A 140 -23.76 25.34 -2.76
N ARG A 141 -23.24 24.69 -3.80
CA ARG A 141 -24.05 23.80 -4.65
C ARG A 141 -23.77 22.33 -4.37
N ALA A 142 -24.79 21.50 -4.56
CA ALA A 142 -24.70 20.04 -4.42
C ALA A 142 -24.08 19.57 -3.09
N VAL A 143 -24.45 20.22 -1.99
CA VAL A 143 -23.95 19.93 -0.64
C VAL A 143 -24.53 18.60 -0.14
N PRO A 144 -23.70 17.57 0.14
CA PRO A 144 -24.18 16.29 0.66
C PRO A 144 -24.91 16.45 1.98
N ALA A 145 -26.07 15.79 2.10
CA ALA A 145 -26.92 15.80 3.29
C ALA A 145 -27.45 17.17 3.74
N ALA A 146 -27.26 18.27 2.99
CA ALA A 146 -27.72 19.58 3.41
C ALA A 146 -29.25 19.65 3.64
N GLY A 147 -30.05 18.93 2.84
CA GLY A 147 -31.50 18.83 3.06
C GLY A 147 -31.91 18.05 4.31
N GLN A 148 -30.98 17.36 4.96
CA GLN A 148 -31.19 16.60 6.19
C GLN A 148 -30.55 17.28 7.42
N ALA A 149 -29.69 18.27 7.21
CA ALA A 149 -28.88 18.87 8.26
C ALA A 149 -29.64 19.95 9.05
N ASP A 150 -29.34 20.04 10.34
CA ASP A 150 -29.73 21.13 11.22
C ASP A 150 -28.67 22.25 11.20
N VAL A 151 -27.41 21.89 10.91
CA VAL A 151 -26.25 22.78 10.91
C VAL A 151 -25.30 22.47 9.76
N LEU A 152 -24.69 23.50 9.19
CA LEU A 152 -23.77 23.38 8.05
C LEU A 152 -22.43 24.05 8.34
N VAL A 153 -21.34 23.33 8.06
CA VAL A 153 -19.97 23.83 8.13
C VAL A 153 -19.52 24.18 6.72
N LEU A 154 -19.41 25.47 6.42
CA LEU A 154 -19.18 25.97 5.05
C LEU A 154 -17.94 26.87 4.98
N PRO A 155 -17.12 26.74 3.93
CA PRO A 155 -16.08 27.72 3.65
C PRO A 155 -16.74 28.99 3.08
N VAL A 156 -16.26 30.17 3.49
CA VAL A 156 -16.68 31.47 2.96
C VAL A 156 -15.46 32.29 2.55
N ALA A 157 -15.52 32.87 1.36
CA ALA A 157 -14.47 33.75 0.87
C ALA A 157 -14.58 35.12 1.53
N ILE A 158 -13.46 35.63 2.04
CA ILE A 158 -13.30 36.98 2.59
C ILE A 158 -12.15 37.69 1.86
N ASP A 159 -12.02 39.01 2.04
CA ASP A 159 -10.97 39.79 1.37
C ASP A 159 -9.54 39.27 1.64
N SER A 160 -9.31 38.69 2.82
CA SER A 160 -7.99 38.15 3.22
C SER A 160 -7.80 36.66 2.93
N GLY A 161 -8.78 35.97 2.34
CA GLY A 161 -8.70 34.53 2.08
C GLY A 161 -10.02 33.80 2.26
N GLU A 162 -10.01 32.73 3.06
CA GLU A 162 -11.15 31.85 3.30
C GLU A 162 -11.28 31.61 4.81
N GLU A 163 -12.50 31.68 5.33
CA GLU A 163 -12.85 31.31 6.70
C GLU A 163 -13.86 30.15 6.68
N TRP A 164 -13.88 29.35 7.74
CA TRP A 164 -14.88 28.31 7.94
C TRP A 164 -15.92 28.78 8.94
N VAL A 165 -17.20 28.58 8.66
CA VAL A 165 -18.31 29.05 9.51
C VAL A 165 -19.34 27.95 9.76
N VAL A 166 -20.03 28.05 10.90
CA VAL A 166 -21.15 27.18 11.28
C VAL A 166 -22.46 27.94 11.13
N LEU A 167 -23.32 27.52 10.20
CA LEU A 167 -24.63 28.13 9.94
C LEU A 167 -25.75 27.18 10.33
N ASN A 168 -26.86 27.70 10.88
CA ASN A 168 -28.04 26.87 11.11
C ASN A 168 -28.79 26.71 9.80
N ALA A 169 -29.29 25.51 9.52
CA ALA A 169 -30.07 25.23 8.33
C ALA A 169 -31.34 26.08 8.25
N ALA A 170 -31.94 26.41 9.39
CA ALA A 170 -33.14 27.26 9.48
C ALA A 170 -32.92 28.70 8.99
N ASP A 171 -31.68 29.17 8.98
CA ASP A 171 -31.31 30.51 8.50
C ASP A 171 -30.98 30.52 6.99
N LEU A 172 -31.02 29.36 6.32
CA LEU A 172 -30.59 29.18 4.94
C LEU A 172 -31.74 28.79 4.02
N GLU A 173 -31.60 29.13 2.74
CA GLU A 173 -32.45 28.56 1.69
C GLU A 173 -31.81 27.28 1.18
N ILE A 174 -32.41 26.13 1.53
CA ILE A 174 -31.92 24.79 1.15
C ILE A 174 -32.86 24.21 0.09
N GLU A 175 -32.35 24.04 -1.13
CA GLU A 175 -33.10 23.54 -2.28
C GLU A 175 -32.61 22.13 -2.67
N PRO A 176 -33.39 21.05 -2.38
CA PRO A 176 -33.00 19.69 -2.72
C PRO A 176 -32.71 19.50 -4.22
N ARG A 177 -31.68 18.72 -4.54
CA ARG A 177 -31.28 18.37 -5.91
C ARG A 177 -31.29 16.85 -6.08
N VAL A 178 -31.56 16.42 -7.31
CA VAL A 178 -31.50 14.99 -7.67
C VAL A 178 -30.04 14.57 -7.71
N SER A 179 -29.67 13.64 -6.83
CA SER A 179 -28.34 13.04 -6.77
C SER A 179 -28.17 11.96 -7.85
N VAL A 180 -26.94 11.74 -8.31
CA VAL A 180 -26.59 10.56 -9.12
C VAL A 180 -26.70 9.26 -8.30
N ASP A 181 -26.52 9.39 -6.98
CA ASP A 181 -26.76 8.36 -5.96
C ASP A 181 -27.94 8.81 -5.08
N PRO A 182 -29.17 8.35 -5.34
CA PRO A 182 -30.33 8.74 -4.55
C PRO A 182 -30.21 8.41 -3.05
N ALA A 183 -29.40 7.39 -2.69
CA ALA A 183 -29.11 7.04 -1.30
C ALA A 183 -28.20 8.07 -0.59
N ARG A 184 -27.64 9.04 -1.33
CA ARG A 184 -26.85 10.16 -0.83
C ARG A 184 -27.49 11.48 -1.32
N PRO A 185 -28.50 12.02 -0.59
CA PRO A 185 -29.18 13.23 -1.01
C PRO A 185 -28.26 14.45 -0.97
N ILE A 186 -28.50 15.40 -1.88
CA ILE A 186 -27.75 16.66 -2.01
C ILE A 186 -28.73 17.84 -2.08
N ALA A 187 -28.28 19.04 -1.70
CA ALA A 187 -29.04 20.27 -1.88
C ALA A 187 -28.14 21.45 -2.25
N ASP A 188 -28.69 22.43 -2.96
CA ASP A 188 -28.07 23.75 -3.06
C ASP A 188 -28.43 24.56 -1.81
N VAL A 189 -27.45 25.27 -1.26
CA VAL A 189 -27.55 26.04 -0.01
C VAL A 189 -27.27 27.50 -0.34
N ARG A 190 -28.23 28.39 -0.10
CA ARG A 190 -28.07 29.83 -0.33
C ARG A 190 -28.13 30.60 0.98
N ALA A 191 -27.18 31.52 1.14
CA ALA A 191 -27.16 32.50 2.20
C ALA A 191 -27.55 33.87 1.62
N ASN A 192 -28.56 34.50 2.22
CA ASN A 192 -29.08 35.79 1.79
C ASN A 192 -28.85 36.84 2.88
N ALA A 193 -27.61 37.31 2.98
CA ALA A 193 -27.18 38.30 3.96
C ALA A 193 -27.35 37.80 5.41
N ILE A 194 -26.91 36.57 5.66
CA ILE A 194 -26.97 35.98 7.00
C ILE A 194 -25.89 36.61 7.87
N GLU A 195 -26.29 37.06 9.05
CA GLU A 195 -25.41 37.71 10.02
C GLU A 195 -25.04 36.71 11.11
N ILE A 196 -23.73 36.50 11.32
CA ILE A 196 -23.21 35.64 12.40
C ILE A 196 -22.17 36.39 13.23
N GLY A 197 -22.07 36.02 14.51
CA GLY A 197 -21.01 36.48 15.40
C GLY A 197 -19.74 35.65 15.26
N ASP A 198 -18.65 36.12 15.89
CA ASP A 198 -17.35 35.45 15.89
C ASP A 198 -17.38 34.05 16.56
N ASP A 199 -18.36 33.77 17.42
CA ASP A 199 -18.58 32.45 18.05
C ASP A 199 -18.96 31.35 17.04
N ARG A 200 -19.36 31.74 15.82
CA ARG A 200 -19.72 30.83 14.73
C ARG A 200 -18.64 30.75 13.65
N VAL A 201 -17.51 31.42 13.84
CA VAL A 201 -16.36 31.39 12.93
C VAL A 201 -15.30 30.45 13.50
N LEU A 202 -14.91 29.43 12.73
CA LEU A 202 -13.94 28.42 13.10
C LEU A 202 -12.50 28.94 12.90
N THR A 203 -12.12 29.97 13.65
CA THR A 203 -10.91 30.79 13.42
C THR A 203 -9.57 30.03 13.48
N THR A 204 -9.51 28.90 14.20
CA THR A 204 -8.29 28.06 14.31
C THR A 204 -8.22 26.97 13.23
N LEU A 205 -9.31 26.75 12.47
CA LEU A 205 -9.37 25.74 11.42
C LEU A 205 -8.80 26.29 10.11
N SER A 206 -7.55 25.94 9.81
CA SER A 206 -6.94 26.31 8.54
C SER A 206 -7.56 25.56 7.36
N ARG A 207 -7.53 26.18 6.17
CA ARG A 207 -7.96 25.55 4.91
C ARG A 207 -7.26 24.22 4.63
N ALA A 208 -5.97 24.15 4.93
CA ALA A 208 -5.17 22.95 4.75
C ALA A 208 -5.65 21.80 5.66
N ARG A 209 -5.83 22.08 6.96
CA ARG A 209 -6.31 21.10 7.94
C ARG A 209 -7.74 20.65 7.63
N ALA A 210 -8.63 21.58 7.29
CA ALA A 210 -9.99 21.26 6.87
C ALA A 210 -10.02 20.34 5.65
N ARG A 211 -9.24 20.67 4.61
CA ARG A 211 -9.12 19.82 3.41
C ARG A 211 -8.59 18.43 3.75
N ALA A 212 -7.56 18.34 4.57
CA ALA A 212 -6.96 17.06 4.95
C ALA A 212 -7.95 16.17 5.73
N LEU A 213 -8.74 16.75 6.66
CA LEU A 213 -9.81 16.03 7.36
C LEU A 213 -10.88 15.53 6.39
N MET A 214 -11.42 16.42 5.55
CA MET A 214 -12.46 16.05 4.58
C MET A 214 -11.98 14.95 3.63
N SER A 215 -10.80 15.11 3.04
CA SER A 215 -10.29 14.19 2.02
C SER A 215 -9.89 12.84 2.63
N THR A 216 -9.36 12.81 3.85
CA THR A 216 -9.03 11.55 4.55
C THR A 216 -10.30 10.76 4.89
N LEU A 217 -11.31 11.43 5.44
CA LEU A 217 -12.57 10.78 5.84
C LEU A 217 -13.42 10.34 4.63
N LEU A 218 -13.43 11.13 3.54
CA LEU A 218 -14.00 10.68 2.26
C LEU A 218 -13.24 9.49 1.69
N SER A 219 -11.91 9.47 1.82
CA SER A 219 -11.08 8.35 1.36
C SER A 219 -11.39 7.08 2.14
N ALA A 220 -11.71 7.19 3.43
CA ALA A 220 -12.16 6.07 4.24
C ALA A 220 -13.47 5.45 3.71
N GLU A 221 -14.49 6.27 3.42
CA GLU A 221 -15.73 5.77 2.79
C GLU A 221 -15.44 5.11 1.42
N ALA A 222 -14.57 5.73 0.61
CA ALA A 222 -14.21 5.24 -0.72
C ALA A 222 -13.50 3.86 -0.68
N VAL A 223 -12.57 3.63 0.26
CA VAL A 223 -11.95 2.30 0.41
C VAL A 223 -12.94 1.25 0.92
N GLY A 224 -13.94 1.65 1.70
CA GLY A 224 -15.07 0.80 2.06
C GLY A 224 -15.83 0.28 0.84
N VAL A 225 -16.19 1.20 -0.07
CA VAL A 225 -16.84 0.89 -1.36
C VAL A 225 -15.96 -0.04 -2.21
N ALA A 226 -14.66 0.25 -2.33
CA ALA A 226 -13.72 -0.58 -3.09
C ALA A 226 -13.60 -2.00 -2.52
N ARG A 227 -13.59 -2.14 -1.19
CA ARG A 227 -13.56 -3.44 -0.50
C ARG A 227 -14.81 -4.26 -0.81
N TRP A 228 -16.01 -3.68 -0.67
CA TRP A 228 -17.25 -4.40 -1.00
C TRP A 228 -17.25 -4.86 -2.46
N CYS A 229 -16.83 -4.00 -3.38
CA CYS A 229 -16.77 -4.34 -4.80
C CYS A 229 -15.82 -5.52 -5.07
N THR A 230 -14.67 -5.54 -4.40
CA THR A 230 -13.68 -6.63 -4.50
C THR A 230 -14.20 -7.94 -3.92
N ASP A 231 -14.82 -7.89 -2.73
CA ASP A 231 -15.38 -9.06 -2.06
C ASP A 231 -16.55 -9.65 -2.87
N SER A 232 -17.45 -8.80 -3.36
CA SER A 232 -18.61 -9.17 -4.16
C SER A 232 -18.18 -9.81 -5.49
N ALA A 233 -17.26 -9.15 -6.23
CA ALA A 233 -16.75 -9.68 -7.49
C ALA A 233 -16.03 -11.04 -7.30
N SER A 234 -15.13 -11.14 -6.32
CA SER A 234 -14.40 -12.38 -6.07
C SER A 234 -15.30 -13.50 -5.55
N GLY A 235 -16.31 -13.16 -4.72
CA GLY A 235 -17.35 -14.08 -4.25
C GLY A 235 -18.15 -14.67 -5.41
N TYR A 236 -18.65 -13.81 -6.31
CA TYR A 236 -19.36 -14.26 -7.52
C TYR A 236 -18.46 -15.10 -8.43
N ALA A 237 -17.19 -14.72 -8.60
CA ALA A 237 -16.26 -15.44 -9.44
C ALA A 237 -15.97 -16.88 -8.98
N LYS A 238 -16.12 -17.17 -7.68
CA LYS A 238 -15.98 -18.53 -7.12
C LYS A 238 -17.12 -19.46 -7.49
N ILE A 239 -18.32 -18.92 -7.69
CA ILE A 239 -19.56 -19.72 -7.80
C ILE A 239 -20.17 -19.70 -9.20
N ARG A 240 -19.93 -18.66 -9.98
CA ARG A 240 -20.53 -18.51 -11.31
C ARG A 240 -19.81 -19.43 -12.30
N GLU A 241 -20.54 -20.30 -13.01
CA GLU A 241 -19.93 -21.28 -13.92
C GLU A 241 -20.11 -21.00 -15.42
N GLN A 242 -19.02 -20.88 -16.18
CA GLN A 242 -19.05 -20.85 -17.64
C GLN A 242 -18.18 -21.97 -18.20
N PHE A 243 -18.63 -22.59 -19.30
CA PHE A 243 -17.93 -23.71 -19.92
C PHE A 243 -17.58 -24.84 -18.93
N GLY A 244 -18.50 -25.13 -17.98
CA GLY A 244 -18.36 -26.22 -17.01
C GLY A 244 -17.38 -25.96 -15.86
N ARG A 245 -16.99 -24.71 -15.60
CA ARG A 245 -16.09 -24.35 -14.50
C ARG A 245 -16.39 -22.96 -13.91
N PRO A 246 -16.05 -22.70 -12.65
CA PRO A 246 -16.13 -21.37 -12.07
C PRO A 246 -15.35 -20.34 -12.89
N ILE A 247 -15.92 -19.15 -13.08
CA ILE A 247 -15.28 -18.11 -13.88
C ILE A 247 -13.96 -17.63 -13.27
N GLY A 248 -13.79 -17.77 -11.96
CA GLY A 248 -12.54 -17.51 -11.25
C GLY A 248 -11.37 -18.42 -11.64
N GLN A 249 -11.59 -19.48 -12.42
CA GLN A 249 -10.53 -20.28 -13.07
C GLN A 249 -10.05 -19.68 -14.41
N PHE A 250 -10.76 -18.71 -14.98
CA PHE A 250 -10.29 -18.04 -16.18
C PHE A 250 -9.34 -16.92 -15.78
N GLN A 251 -8.10 -17.03 -16.25
CA GLN A 251 -7.02 -16.11 -15.87
C GLN A 251 -7.40 -14.63 -16.03
N ALA A 252 -8.16 -14.26 -17.07
CA ALA A 252 -8.62 -12.89 -17.28
C ALA A 252 -9.53 -12.36 -16.15
N VAL A 253 -10.47 -13.17 -15.65
CA VAL A 253 -11.36 -12.80 -14.53
C VAL A 253 -10.58 -12.85 -13.22
N LYS A 254 -9.73 -13.88 -13.07
CA LYS A 254 -8.87 -14.06 -11.90
C LYS A 254 -7.96 -12.85 -11.67
N HIS A 255 -7.25 -12.42 -12.72
CA HIS A 255 -6.34 -11.28 -12.68
C HIS A 255 -7.10 -9.98 -12.43
N LYS A 256 -8.28 -9.81 -13.02
CA LYS A 256 -9.16 -8.67 -12.72
C LYS A 256 -9.45 -8.56 -11.22
N CYS A 257 -9.89 -9.64 -10.57
CA CYS A 257 -10.12 -9.63 -9.12
C CYS A 257 -8.82 -9.39 -8.32
N ALA A 258 -7.68 -9.94 -8.76
CA ALA A 258 -6.39 -9.71 -8.12
C ALA A 258 -5.94 -8.23 -8.18
N GLU A 259 -6.20 -7.54 -9.31
CA GLU A 259 -5.94 -6.10 -9.45
C GLU A 259 -6.85 -5.26 -8.54
N MET A 260 -8.12 -5.65 -8.40
CA MET A 260 -9.06 -4.96 -7.50
C MET A 260 -8.57 -4.99 -6.05
N ILE A 261 -8.14 -6.15 -5.54
CA ILE A 261 -7.62 -6.25 -4.17
C ILE A 261 -6.27 -5.54 -4.01
N ALA A 262 -5.37 -5.60 -5.00
CA ALA A 262 -4.11 -4.88 -4.97
C ALA A 262 -4.33 -3.35 -4.91
N THR A 263 -5.25 -2.84 -5.74
CA THR A 263 -5.63 -1.41 -5.76
C THR A 263 -6.28 -0.99 -4.45
N THR A 264 -7.18 -1.81 -3.92
CA THR A 264 -7.88 -1.58 -2.65
C THR A 264 -6.92 -1.53 -1.47
N GLU A 265 -5.99 -2.49 -1.37
CA GLU A 265 -5.03 -2.53 -0.25
C GLU A 265 -4.00 -1.39 -0.34
N ARG A 266 -3.59 -0.96 -1.54
CA ARG A 266 -2.73 0.24 -1.72
C ARG A 266 -3.44 1.50 -1.21
N ALA A 267 -4.70 1.71 -1.61
CA ALA A 267 -5.48 2.85 -1.14
C ALA A 267 -5.74 2.77 0.37
N THR A 268 -6.04 1.58 0.89
CA THR A 268 -6.26 1.36 2.33
C THR A 268 -5.02 1.74 3.15
N ALA A 269 -3.81 1.38 2.69
CA ALA A 269 -2.57 1.77 3.35
C ALA A 269 -2.36 3.30 3.37
N ALA A 270 -2.73 4.01 2.29
CA ALA A 270 -2.66 5.46 2.23
C ALA A 270 -3.66 6.15 3.18
N VAL A 271 -4.91 5.65 3.26
CA VAL A 271 -5.91 6.20 4.20
C VAL A 271 -5.50 5.96 5.65
N TRP A 272 -4.94 4.79 5.94
CA TRP A 272 -4.42 4.48 7.27
C TRP A 272 -3.34 5.47 7.72
N ASP A 273 -2.38 5.79 6.85
CA ASP A 273 -1.35 6.78 7.16
C ASP A 273 -1.91 8.21 7.27
N ALA A 274 -2.82 8.61 6.38
CA ALA A 274 -3.44 9.93 6.43
C ALA A 274 -4.21 10.17 7.74
N ALA A 275 -4.94 9.17 8.22
CA ALA A 275 -5.67 9.27 9.48
C ALA A 275 -4.73 9.36 10.69
N ARG A 276 -3.67 8.52 10.73
CA ARG A 276 -2.61 8.61 11.75
C ARG A 276 -1.92 9.98 11.74
N ALA A 277 -1.58 10.48 10.55
CA ALA A 277 -0.92 11.77 10.41
C ALA A 277 -1.77 12.93 10.98
N LEU A 278 -3.11 12.85 10.88
CA LEU A 278 -4.03 13.83 11.46
C LEU A 278 -4.09 13.74 12.99
N ASP A 279 -4.04 12.53 13.55
CA ASP A 279 -4.02 12.30 15.01
C ASP A 279 -2.69 12.72 15.65
N GLU A 280 -1.57 12.50 14.95
CA GLU A 280 -0.23 12.91 15.39
C GLU A 280 0.00 14.42 15.25
N ALA A 281 -0.76 15.10 14.37
CA ALA A 281 -0.57 16.52 14.08
C ALA A 281 -0.91 17.40 15.29
N THR A 282 0.11 17.73 16.08
CA THR A 282 0.02 18.63 17.24
C THR A 282 0.13 20.09 16.79
N ALA A 283 -0.69 20.98 17.37
CA ALA A 283 -0.62 22.41 17.07
C ALA A 283 0.76 22.99 17.45
N GLY A 284 1.47 23.56 16.46
CA GLY A 284 2.75 24.28 16.67
C GLY A 284 4.03 23.53 16.28
N ASP A 285 3.95 22.28 15.80
CA ASP A 285 5.10 21.53 15.29
C ASP A 285 5.39 21.88 13.82
N PRO A 286 6.63 22.22 13.40
CA PRO A 286 7.00 22.35 11.99
C PRO A 286 6.78 21.08 11.15
N ALA A 287 6.75 19.88 11.76
CA ALA A 287 6.32 18.64 11.11
C ALA A 287 4.80 18.59 10.84
N ALA A 288 4.04 19.61 11.30
CA ALA A 288 2.59 19.67 11.17
C ALA A 288 2.08 19.85 9.74
N THR A 289 2.89 19.93 8.68
CA THR A 289 2.38 19.89 7.29
C THR A 289 2.41 18.49 6.68
N GLN A 290 3.01 17.50 7.35
CA GLN A 290 3.10 16.12 6.82
C GLN A 290 1.73 15.44 6.67
N HIS A 291 0.73 15.84 7.47
CA HIS A 291 -0.64 15.36 7.32
C HIS A 291 -1.29 15.82 6.01
N GLU A 292 -0.90 16.97 5.46
CA GLU A 292 -1.39 17.46 4.17
C GLU A 292 -0.92 16.55 3.03
N PHE A 293 0.37 16.18 3.04
CA PHE A 293 0.93 15.23 2.08
C PHE A 293 0.22 13.87 2.18
N ALA A 294 0.10 13.31 3.38
CA ALA A 294 -0.54 12.01 3.59
C ALA A 294 -2.01 12.01 3.12
N ALA A 295 -2.77 13.05 3.48
CA ALA A 295 -4.15 13.22 3.04
C ALA A 295 -4.27 13.40 1.52
N ALA A 296 -3.33 14.10 0.87
CA ALA A 296 -3.30 14.24 -0.58
C ALA A 296 -2.96 12.92 -1.28
N VAL A 297 -2.08 12.09 -0.71
CA VAL A 297 -1.78 10.73 -1.20
C VAL A 297 -3.04 9.85 -1.10
N ALA A 298 -3.73 9.85 0.05
CA ALA A 298 -4.98 9.11 0.22
C ALA A 298 -6.04 9.56 -0.78
N ALA A 299 -6.23 10.86 -0.93
CA ALA A 299 -7.21 11.46 -1.86
C ALA A 299 -6.85 11.28 -3.34
N THR A 300 -5.58 10.98 -3.65
CA THR A 300 -5.16 10.60 -5.01
C THR A 300 -5.52 9.14 -5.33
N LEU A 301 -5.48 8.26 -4.34
CA LEU A 301 -5.57 6.81 -4.56
C LEU A 301 -6.95 6.21 -4.26
N ALA A 302 -7.62 6.65 -3.20
CA ALA A 302 -8.90 6.12 -2.75
C ALA A 302 -10.07 6.31 -3.74
N PRO A 303 -10.31 7.51 -4.33
CA PRO A 303 -11.36 7.67 -5.33
C PRO A 303 -11.12 6.82 -6.57
N VAL A 304 -9.86 6.67 -7.00
CA VAL A 304 -9.48 5.78 -8.11
C VAL A 304 -9.78 4.32 -7.77
N ALA A 305 -9.47 3.88 -6.56
CA ALA A 305 -9.77 2.53 -6.10
C ALA A 305 -11.28 2.24 -6.09
N ALA A 306 -12.09 3.15 -5.54
CA ALA A 306 -13.54 3.02 -5.51
C ALA A 306 -14.13 2.93 -6.93
N GLN A 307 -13.72 3.84 -7.82
CA GLN A 307 -14.20 3.87 -9.19
C GLN A 307 -13.81 2.61 -9.98
N HIS A 308 -12.52 2.25 -9.96
CA HIS A 308 -12.00 1.08 -10.68
C HIS A 308 -12.65 -0.21 -10.20
N CYS A 309 -12.73 -0.41 -8.88
CA CYS A 309 -13.32 -1.62 -8.32
C CYS A 309 -14.83 -1.69 -8.58
N ALA A 310 -15.57 -0.58 -8.53
CA ALA A 310 -16.99 -0.59 -8.86
C ALA A 310 -17.24 -0.93 -10.34
N GLN A 311 -16.44 -0.38 -11.27
CA GLN A 311 -16.50 -0.71 -12.70
C GLN A 311 -16.21 -2.19 -12.94
N ASP A 312 -15.14 -2.72 -12.34
CA ASP A 312 -14.76 -4.11 -12.54
C ASP A 312 -15.68 -5.10 -11.83
N CYS A 313 -16.31 -4.70 -10.72
CA CYS A 313 -17.35 -5.49 -10.09
C CYS A 313 -18.54 -5.72 -11.02
N ILE A 314 -18.97 -4.69 -11.76
CA ILE A 314 -19.99 -4.84 -12.82
C ILE A 314 -19.50 -5.80 -13.90
N GLN A 315 -18.25 -5.66 -14.36
CA GLN A 315 -17.70 -6.53 -15.41
C GLN A 315 -17.65 -8.01 -15.00
N VAL A 316 -17.27 -8.30 -13.75
CA VAL A 316 -17.21 -9.66 -13.21
C VAL A 316 -18.61 -10.27 -13.07
N HIS A 317 -19.60 -9.48 -12.65
CA HIS A 317 -20.99 -9.92 -12.59
C HIS A 317 -21.63 -10.07 -13.99
N GLY A 318 -21.16 -9.30 -14.97
CA GLY A 318 -21.69 -9.28 -16.33
C GLY A 318 -23.05 -8.60 -16.39
N GLY A 319 -23.99 -9.16 -17.16
CA GLY A 319 -25.30 -8.56 -17.38
C GLY A 319 -26.08 -8.24 -16.09
N ILE A 320 -26.06 -9.12 -15.09
CA ILE A 320 -26.74 -8.90 -13.81
C ILE A 320 -26.14 -7.71 -13.04
N GLY A 321 -24.82 -7.49 -13.16
CA GLY A 321 -24.14 -6.38 -12.53
C GLY A 321 -24.56 -5.00 -13.05
N PHE A 322 -25.18 -4.94 -14.23
CA PHE A 322 -25.68 -3.71 -14.84
C PHE A 322 -27.17 -3.45 -14.55
N THR A 323 -27.84 -4.37 -13.85
CA THR A 323 -29.29 -4.26 -13.56
C THR A 323 -29.57 -3.40 -12.34
N TRP A 324 -30.83 -2.95 -12.21
CA TRP A 324 -31.27 -2.16 -11.06
C TRP A 324 -31.39 -3.03 -9.80
N GLU A 325 -31.71 -4.31 -9.99
CA GLU A 325 -31.98 -5.29 -8.93
C GLU A 325 -30.74 -5.77 -8.19
N HIS A 326 -29.54 -5.51 -8.73
CA HIS A 326 -28.28 -5.95 -8.13
C HIS A 326 -27.53 -4.79 -7.49
N ASP A 327 -26.98 -5.01 -6.30
CA ASP A 327 -26.33 -3.97 -5.48
C ASP A 327 -25.17 -3.25 -6.17
N THR A 328 -24.54 -3.87 -7.19
CA THR A 328 -23.47 -3.23 -7.98
C THR A 328 -23.86 -1.86 -8.53
N ASN A 329 -25.14 -1.63 -8.83
CA ASN A 329 -25.61 -0.33 -9.27
C ASN A 329 -25.55 0.73 -8.16
N VAL A 330 -25.91 0.36 -6.92
CA VAL A 330 -25.80 1.22 -5.72
C VAL A 330 -24.35 1.63 -5.52
N TYR A 331 -23.42 0.67 -5.53
CA TYR A 331 -22.01 0.94 -5.29
C TYR A 331 -21.35 1.73 -6.42
N TYR A 332 -21.74 1.52 -7.68
CA TYR A 332 -21.25 2.33 -8.78
C TYR A 332 -21.75 3.78 -8.71
N ARG A 333 -23.03 3.99 -8.37
CA ARG A 333 -23.58 5.33 -8.12
C ARG A 333 -22.90 6.02 -6.94
N ARG A 334 -22.72 5.30 -5.82
CA ARG A 334 -21.98 5.79 -4.65
C ARG A 334 -20.55 6.17 -5.01
N ALA A 335 -19.85 5.35 -5.80
CA ALA A 335 -18.51 5.67 -6.27
C ALA A 335 -18.49 6.95 -7.14
N LEU A 336 -19.44 7.12 -8.05
CA LEU A 336 -19.56 8.35 -8.86
C LEU A 336 -19.79 9.59 -7.99
N ALA A 337 -20.70 9.51 -7.02
CA ALA A 337 -20.98 10.60 -6.10
C ALA A 337 -19.76 10.92 -5.21
N LEU A 338 -19.10 9.90 -4.67
CA LEU A 338 -17.92 10.06 -3.81
C LEU A 338 -16.76 10.70 -4.56
N VAL A 339 -16.44 10.24 -5.78
CA VAL A 339 -15.37 10.82 -6.60
C VAL A 339 -15.61 12.31 -6.84
N ALA A 340 -16.85 12.73 -7.05
CA ALA A 340 -17.19 14.15 -7.21
C ALA A 340 -17.02 14.96 -5.91
N CYS A 341 -17.22 14.34 -4.73
CA CYS A 341 -17.06 15.00 -3.42
C CYS A 341 -15.60 15.38 -3.11
N PHE A 342 -14.62 14.82 -3.82
CA PHE A 342 -13.22 15.22 -3.70
C PHE A 342 -12.90 16.55 -4.41
N GLY A 343 -13.79 17.07 -5.26
CA GLY A 343 -13.52 18.22 -6.12
C GLY A 343 -12.91 17.80 -7.45
N ARG A 344 -11.97 18.59 -8.01
CA ARG A 344 -11.38 18.25 -9.31
C ARG A 344 -10.31 17.17 -9.14
N ALA A 345 -10.37 16.13 -9.96
CA ALA A 345 -9.44 15.00 -9.89
C ALA A 345 -7.96 15.38 -10.06
N ALA A 346 -7.65 16.55 -10.64
CA ALA A 346 -6.29 17.03 -10.83
C ALA A 346 -5.69 17.69 -9.58
N ASP A 347 -6.49 18.08 -8.59
CA ASP A 347 -6.02 18.91 -7.47
C ASP A 347 -5.10 18.12 -6.52
N TYR A 348 -5.43 16.87 -6.16
CA TYR A 348 -4.63 16.10 -5.19
C TYR A 348 -3.28 15.62 -5.71
N PRO A 349 -3.14 15.08 -6.95
CA PRO A 349 -1.81 14.77 -7.45
C PRO A 349 -0.92 16.02 -7.50
N GLN A 350 -1.49 17.20 -7.78
CA GLN A 350 -0.72 18.43 -7.71
C GLN A 350 -0.23 18.72 -6.28
N LEU A 351 -1.10 18.64 -5.29
CA LEU A 351 -0.72 18.80 -3.88
C LEU A 351 0.36 17.80 -3.44
N VAL A 352 0.31 16.56 -3.95
CA VAL A 352 1.33 15.54 -3.66
C VAL A 352 2.70 15.95 -4.19
N VAL A 353 2.81 16.37 -5.45
CA VAL A 353 4.11 16.77 -6.03
C VAL A 353 4.62 18.07 -5.42
N ASP A 354 3.73 19.04 -5.17
CA ASP A 354 4.08 20.31 -4.51
C ASP A 354 4.66 20.05 -3.12
N ALA A 355 3.97 19.27 -2.29
CA ALA A 355 4.45 18.94 -0.95
C ALA A 355 5.75 18.11 -0.98
N ALA A 356 5.83 17.09 -1.85
CA ALA A 356 7.03 16.25 -1.95
C ALA A 356 8.29 17.04 -2.34
N THR A 357 8.16 18.02 -3.25
CA THR A 357 9.28 18.80 -3.78
C THR A 357 9.60 20.07 -2.98
N SER A 358 8.68 20.56 -2.14
CA SER A 358 8.87 21.77 -1.34
C SER A 358 9.07 21.50 0.14
N THR A 359 8.11 20.86 0.80
CA THR A 359 8.11 20.60 2.26
C THR A 359 8.67 19.23 2.62
N GLY A 360 8.78 18.32 1.63
CA GLY A 360 9.18 16.94 1.80
C GLY A 360 8.00 15.99 1.99
N MET A 361 8.25 14.71 1.73
CA MET A 361 7.30 13.63 2.00
C MET A 361 7.22 13.34 3.50
N ARG A 362 6.09 12.77 3.94
CA ARG A 362 5.95 12.25 5.31
C ARG A 362 6.93 11.11 5.58
N GLY A 363 7.54 11.11 6.76
CA GLY A 363 8.37 10.02 7.25
C GLY A 363 7.52 8.78 7.53
N ILE A 364 8.01 7.60 7.16
CA ILE A 364 7.33 6.33 7.47
C ILE A 364 7.88 5.81 8.78
N ASP A 365 7.19 6.17 9.86
CA ASP A 365 7.55 5.84 11.23
C ASP A 365 6.49 4.97 11.93
N ILE A 366 6.96 4.26 12.95
CA ILE A 366 6.12 3.47 13.83
C ILE A 366 6.00 4.23 15.14
N ASP A 367 4.78 4.34 15.66
CA ASP A 367 4.55 4.87 17.00
C ASP A 367 5.18 3.93 18.01
N LEU A 368 6.17 4.44 18.74
CA LEU A 368 6.90 3.64 19.70
C LEU A 368 6.34 3.93 21.09
N ASP A 369 5.82 2.89 21.73
CA ASP A 369 5.61 2.92 23.17
C ASP A 369 6.97 3.18 23.90
N PRO A 370 6.96 3.57 25.19
CA PRO A 370 8.19 3.89 25.91
C PRO A 370 9.24 2.77 25.93
N GLN A 371 8.83 1.50 25.87
CA GLN A 371 9.75 0.37 25.78
C GLN A 371 10.39 0.29 24.39
N THR A 372 9.58 0.50 23.35
CA THR A 372 10.06 0.51 21.97
C THR A 372 10.98 1.71 21.69
N GLU A 373 10.74 2.89 22.28
CA GLU A 373 11.65 4.04 22.17
C GLU A 373 12.98 3.78 22.90
N LYS A 374 12.94 3.12 24.07
CA LYS A 374 14.15 2.68 24.76
C LYS A 374 14.97 1.72 23.87
N LEU A 375 14.30 0.76 23.25
CA LEU A 375 14.91 -0.17 22.30
C LEU A 375 15.52 0.56 21.09
N ARG A 376 14.84 1.59 20.54
CA ARG A 376 15.42 2.46 19.50
C ARG A 376 16.70 3.13 19.98
N GLY A 377 16.72 3.67 21.21
CA GLY A 377 17.92 4.27 21.80
C GLY A 377 19.08 3.28 21.93
N GLU A 378 18.80 2.03 22.34
CA GLU A 378 19.80 0.95 22.43
C GLU A 378 20.35 0.59 21.04
N ILE A 379 19.47 0.39 20.05
CA ILE A 379 19.86 0.09 18.67
C ILE A 379 20.66 1.24 18.07
N ARG A 380 20.25 2.50 18.28
CA ARG A 380 20.96 3.69 17.79
C ARG A 380 22.38 3.74 18.34
N ALA A 381 22.56 3.50 19.63
CA ALA A 381 23.88 3.48 20.26
C ALA A 381 24.78 2.37 19.65
N GLU A 382 24.23 1.18 19.39
CA GLU A 382 24.96 0.11 18.71
C GLU A 382 25.31 0.47 17.25
N VAL A 383 24.39 1.10 16.51
CA VAL A 383 24.63 1.58 15.13
C VAL A 383 25.68 2.69 15.09
N ASP A 384 25.66 3.62 16.03
CA ASP A 384 26.67 4.67 16.16
C ASP A 384 28.06 4.09 16.47
N ALA A 385 28.12 3.05 17.30
CA ALA A 385 29.37 2.32 17.54
C ALA A 385 29.90 1.65 16.24
N LEU A 386 29.02 1.02 15.44
CA LEU A 386 29.39 0.47 14.14
C LEU A 386 29.86 1.56 13.16
N LYS A 387 29.23 2.73 13.18
CA LYS A 387 29.59 3.89 12.37
C LYS A 387 30.98 4.43 12.72
N ALA A 388 31.37 4.38 13.99
CA ALA A 388 32.67 4.84 14.47
C ALA A 388 33.84 3.95 14.00
N LEU A 389 33.58 2.68 13.67
CA LEU A 389 34.60 1.78 13.13
C LEU A 389 35.08 2.23 11.73
N PRO A 390 36.34 1.99 11.36
CA PRO A 390 36.82 2.17 9.99
C PRO A 390 35.92 1.43 8.98
N GLY A 391 35.52 2.13 7.92
CA GLY A 391 34.68 1.54 6.87
C GLY A 391 35.38 0.40 6.13
N GLY A 392 34.61 -0.42 5.41
CA GLY A 392 35.14 -1.55 4.65
C GLY A 392 35.18 -2.85 5.48
N PRO A 393 36.23 -3.68 5.39
CA PRO A 393 36.26 -5.01 5.98
C PRO A 393 36.03 -5.07 7.49
N GLU A 394 36.58 -4.12 8.26
CA GLU A 394 36.48 -4.09 9.72
C GLU A 394 35.04 -3.84 10.18
N ARG A 395 34.39 -2.79 9.66
CA ARG A 395 32.97 -2.55 9.92
C ARG A 395 32.10 -3.69 9.40
N ASN A 396 32.39 -4.25 8.23
CA ASN A 396 31.61 -5.38 7.68
C ASN A 396 31.70 -6.62 8.58
N ALA A 397 32.87 -6.92 9.13
CA ALA A 397 33.06 -8.00 10.10
C ALA A 397 32.22 -7.75 11.36
N ALA A 398 32.27 -6.54 11.93
CA ALA A 398 31.48 -6.20 13.12
C ALA A 398 29.95 -6.27 12.87
N ILE A 399 29.48 -5.79 11.71
CA ILE A 399 28.08 -5.90 11.30
C ILE A 399 27.67 -7.38 11.14
N ALA A 400 28.52 -8.20 10.51
CA ALA A 400 28.28 -9.62 10.31
C ALA A 400 28.24 -10.40 11.64
N GLU A 401 29.25 -10.25 12.48
CA GLU A 401 29.38 -10.92 13.77
C GLU A 401 28.30 -10.49 14.78
N GLY A 402 27.84 -9.24 14.69
CA GLY A 402 26.72 -8.72 15.48
C GLY A 402 25.33 -9.13 14.98
N GLY A 403 25.24 -9.91 13.91
CA GLY A 403 23.98 -10.40 13.33
C GLY A 403 23.15 -9.33 12.61
N TRP A 404 23.75 -8.20 12.24
CA TRP A 404 23.04 -7.03 11.71
C TRP A 404 22.72 -7.10 10.21
N VAL A 405 23.32 -8.05 9.48
CA VAL A 405 23.14 -8.18 8.04
C VAL A 405 21.72 -8.63 7.71
N GLN A 406 21.25 -9.69 8.39
CA GLN A 406 19.88 -10.18 8.34
C GLN A 406 19.34 -10.37 9.77
N PRO A 407 18.90 -9.28 10.42
CA PRO A 407 18.59 -9.29 11.85
C PRO A 407 17.52 -10.32 12.26
N HIS A 408 16.59 -10.64 11.36
CA HIS A 408 15.49 -11.59 11.60
C HIS A 408 15.94 -13.04 11.76
N LEU A 409 17.13 -13.40 11.28
CA LEU A 409 17.63 -14.75 11.41
C LEU A 409 17.91 -15.10 12.89
N PRO A 410 17.78 -16.37 13.28
CA PRO A 410 18.12 -16.80 14.62
C PRO A 410 19.61 -16.59 14.93
N ARG A 411 19.93 -16.45 16.22
CA ARG A 411 21.31 -16.46 16.70
C ARG A 411 21.96 -17.82 16.39
N PRO A 412 23.28 -17.89 16.08
CA PRO A 412 24.24 -16.78 16.08
C PRO A 412 24.30 -15.98 14.76
N TRP A 413 23.50 -16.34 13.75
CA TRP A 413 23.62 -15.78 12.39
C TRP A 413 22.86 -14.48 12.17
N GLY A 414 21.84 -14.22 12.98
CA GLY A 414 21.17 -12.93 13.09
C GLY A 414 20.98 -12.55 14.55
N ARG A 415 20.04 -11.66 14.81
CA ARG A 415 19.73 -11.17 16.17
C ARG A 415 18.47 -11.82 16.76
N ALA A 416 17.78 -12.66 16.00
CA ALA A 416 16.40 -13.07 16.25
C ALA A 416 15.47 -11.85 16.39
N ALA A 417 15.72 -10.81 15.61
CA ALA A 417 15.01 -9.54 15.69
C ALA A 417 13.53 -9.75 15.34
N SER A 418 12.67 -9.37 16.27
CA SER A 418 11.23 -9.19 16.04
C SER A 418 11.00 -8.22 14.87
N PRO A 419 9.86 -8.30 14.16
CA PRO A 419 9.61 -7.38 13.05
C PRO A 419 9.67 -5.89 13.43
N ILE A 420 9.31 -5.49 14.67
CA ILE A 420 9.48 -4.10 15.13
C ILE A 420 10.96 -3.72 15.23
N GLU A 421 11.79 -4.58 15.81
CA GLU A 421 13.25 -4.40 15.84
C GLU A 421 13.80 -4.29 14.42
N GLN A 422 13.34 -5.11 13.48
CA GLN A 422 13.81 -5.03 12.09
C GLN A 422 13.54 -3.66 11.45
N VAL A 423 12.38 -3.06 11.69
CA VAL A 423 12.07 -1.71 11.19
C VAL A 423 12.97 -0.67 11.84
N ILE A 424 13.10 -0.70 13.17
CA ILE A 424 13.97 0.23 13.91
C ILE A 424 15.42 0.10 13.43
N ILE A 425 15.92 -1.13 13.29
CA ILE A 425 17.28 -1.39 12.79
C ILE A 425 17.44 -0.85 11.37
N ALA A 426 16.44 -1.00 10.48
CA ALA A 426 16.50 -0.42 9.15
C ALA A 426 16.54 1.11 9.18
N GLN A 427 15.68 1.74 10.00
CA GLN A 427 15.61 3.19 10.16
C GLN A 427 16.91 3.77 10.73
N GLU A 428 17.45 3.19 11.81
CA GLU A 428 18.68 3.68 12.44
C GLU A 428 19.91 3.47 11.56
N PHE A 429 19.99 2.38 10.78
CA PHE A 429 21.03 2.22 9.75
C PHE A 429 20.95 3.32 8.69
N SER A 430 19.73 3.66 8.23
CA SER A 430 19.49 4.73 7.25
C SER A 430 19.87 6.11 7.82
N ALA A 431 19.32 6.48 8.98
CA ALA A 431 19.61 7.74 9.66
C ALA A 431 21.10 7.88 10.01
N GLY A 432 21.73 6.80 10.47
CA GLY A 432 23.16 6.73 10.76
C GLY A 432 24.04 6.78 9.50
N ARG A 433 23.48 6.59 8.31
CA ARG A 433 24.19 6.41 7.02
C ARG A 433 25.18 5.25 7.07
N VAL A 434 24.82 4.18 7.76
CA VAL A 434 25.61 2.95 7.88
C VAL A 434 25.16 1.96 6.81
N LYS A 435 26.04 1.61 5.88
CA LYS A 435 25.75 0.60 4.84
C LYS A 435 26.04 -0.80 5.36
N ARG A 436 25.11 -1.73 5.15
CA ARG A 436 25.32 -3.16 5.39
C ARG A 436 26.19 -3.77 4.29
N PRO A 437 26.91 -4.87 4.57
CA PRO A 437 27.57 -5.68 3.56
C PRO A 437 26.58 -6.06 2.44
N PRO A 438 26.99 -5.96 1.15
CA PRO A 438 26.14 -6.37 0.06
C PRO A 438 26.01 -7.90 0.04
N MET A 439 24.78 -8.40 0.03
CA MET A 439 24.51 -9.84 -0.07
C MET A 439 24.17 -10.29 -1.50
N GLY A 440 23.67 -9.38 -2.35
CA GLY A 440 23.15 -9.75 -3.67
C GLY A 440 22.15 -10.90 -3.59
N ILE A 441 22.31 -11.90 -4.47
CA ILE A 441 21.47 -13.11 -4.50
C ILE A 441 21.48 -13.87 -3.17
N ALA A 442 22.57 -13.79 -2.40
CA ALA A 442 22.67 -14.50 -1.13
C ALA A 442 21.58 -14.06 -0.13
N ALA A 443 21.03 -12.85 -0.27
CA ALA A 443 20.00 -12.33 0.63
C ALA A 443 18.78 -13.25 0.75
N TRP A 444 18.42 -13.97 -0.31
CA TRP A 444 17.29 -14.92 -0.27
C TRP A 444 17.70 -16.39 -0.27
N LEU A 445 18.98 -16.71 -0.50
CA LEU A 445 19.50 -18.07 -0.40
C LEU A 445 19.86 -18.45 1.05
N ILE A 446 20.49 -17.52 1.78
CA ILE A 446 21.03 -17.78 3.12
C ILE A 446 19.98 -18.23 4.14
N PRO A 447 18.75 -17.68 4.16
CA PRO A 447 17.70 -18.20 5.04
C PRO A 447 17.45 -19.70 4.89
N SER A 448 17.62 -20.26 3.68
CA SER A 448 17.51 -21.71 3.45
C SER A 448 18.73 -22.49 3.96
N ILE A 449 19.94 -21.92 3.90
CA ILE A 449 21.13 -22.55 4.51
C ILE A 449 21.00 -22.56 6.04
N VAL A 450 20.47 -21.50 6.63
CA VAL A 450 20.23 -21.43 8.08
C VAL A 450 19.15 -22.44 8.50
N ALA A 451 18.07 -22.58 7.72
CA ALA A 451 16.96 -23.46 8.08
C ALA A 451 17.22 -24.96 7.81
N TYR A 452 17.94 -25.29 6.73
CA TYR A 452 18.07 -26.67 6.25
C TYR A 452 19.53 -27.15 6.19
N GLY A 453 20.49 -26.26 6.41
CA GLY A 453 21.92 -26.59 6.35
C GLY A 453 22.42 -27.23 7.62
N THR A 454 23.33 -28.19 7.46
CA THR A 454 24.08 -28.76 8.59
C THR A 454 24.98 -27.70 9.24
N GLU A 455 25.37 -27.92 10.50
CA GLU A 455 26.30 -27.02 11.18
C GLU A 455 27.60 -26.79 10.38
N ALA A 456 28.13 -27.85 9.76
CA ALA A 456 29.32 -27.77 8.91
C ALA A 456 29.10 -26.87 7.69
N GLN A 457 27.94 -26.96 7.02
CA GLN A 457 27.58 -26.07 5.92
C GLN A 457 27.42 -24.63 6.40
N GLN A 458 26.73 -24.41 7.52
CA GLN A 458 26.54 -23.07 8.08
C GLN A 458 27.89 -22.40 8.39
N GLN A 459 28.78 -23.10 9.09
CA GLN A 459 30.12 -22.57 9.43
C GLN A 459 30.98 -22.32 8.19
N ARG A 460 30.85 -23.15 7.15
CA ARG A 460 31.59 -22.98 5.89
C ARG A 460 31.14 -21.76 5.09
N PHE A 461 29.83 -21.51 5.04
CA PHE A 461 29.25 -20.58 4.07
C PHE A 461 28.85 -19.22 4.67
N LEU A 462 28.31 -19.20 5.87
CA LEU A 462 27.68 -18.01 6.42
C LEU A 462 28.67 -16.88 6.79
N PRO A 463 29.82 -17.13 7.44
CA PRO A 463 30.71 -16.05 7.87
C PRO A 463 31.20 -15.17 6.72
N ALA A 464 31.74 -15.78 5.66
CA ALA A 464 32.23 -15.03 4.50
C ALA A 464 31.10 -14.37 3.70
N THR A 465 29.93 -15.01 3.63
CA THR A 465 28.76 -14.43 2.96
C THR A 465 28.25 -13.19 3.68
N PHE A 466 28.11 -13.22 5.01
CA PHE A 466 27.65 -12.07 5.78
C PHE A 466 28.64 -10.90 5.76
N ARG A 467 29.94 -11.14 5.58
CA ARG A 467 30.94 -10.07 5.38
C ARG A 467 30.94 -9.50 3.95
N GLY A 468 30.17 -10.09 3.02
CA GLY A 468 30.14 -9.71 1.62
C GLY A 468 31.34 -10.20 0.81
N GLU A 469 32.08 -11.21 1.31
CA GLU A 469 33.29 -11.76 0.69
C GLU A 469 32.99 -12.93 -0.26
N MET A 470 31.81 -13.54 -0.12
CA MET A 470 31.38 -14.69 -0.92
C MET A 470 30.14 -14.33 -1.73
N ILE A 471 30.30 -14.29 -3.05
CA ILE A 471 29.21 -14.02 -3.99
C ILE A 471 28.53 -15.33 -4.37
N TRP A 472 27.20 -15.29 -4.42
CA TRP A 472 26.35 -16.42 -4.76
C TRP A 472 25.53 -16.16 -6.02
N CYS A 473 25.17 -17.24 -6.71
CA CYS A 473 24.14 -17.22 -7.75
C CYS A 473 23.04 -18.26 -7.50
N GLN A 474 21.89 -18.06 -8.15
CA GLN A 474 20.75 -18.98 -8.09
C GLN A 474 20.65 -19.77 -9.40
N LEU A 475 20.80 -21.08 -9.32
CA LEU A 475 20.83 -22.02 -10.44
C LEU A 475 19.51 -22.80 -10.52
N PHE A 476 18.40 -22.09 -10.62
CA PHE A 476 17.06 -22.66 -10.63
C PHE A 476 16.55 -22.85 -12.06
N SER A 477 16.33 -21.73 -12.76
CA SER A 477 15.73 -21.67 -14.09
C SER A 477 16.54 -22.40 -15.17
N GLU A 478 15.82 -23.04 -16.08
CA GLU A 478 16.32 -23.75 -17.26
C GLU A 478 15.63 -23.22 -18.52
N PRO A 479 16.20 -23.41 -19.72
CA PRO A 479 15.55 -23.01 -20.96
C PRO A 479 14.11 -23.55 -21.12
N GLY A 480 13.84 -24.75 -20.60
CA GLY A 480 12.51 -25.39 -20.61
C GLY A 480 11.72 -25.27 -19.30
N ALA A 481 12.26 -24.64 -18.25
CA ALA A 481 11.62 -24.56 -16.93
C ALA A 481 11.95 -23.24 -16.22
N GLY A 482 11.02 -22.27 -16.32
CA GLY A 482 11.05 -20.99 -15.61
C GLY A 482 9.91 -20.89 -14.60
N SER A 483 8.76 -20.36 -15.03
CA SER A 483 7.54 -20.28 -14.18
C SER A 483 7.06 -21.66 -13.71
N ASP A 484 7.14 -22.69 -14.57
CA ASP A 484 6.95 -24.10 -14.18
C ASP A 484 8.29 -24.72 -13.72
N LEU A 485 8.87 -24.14 -12.67
CA LEU A 485 10.19 -24.54 -12.14
C LEU A 485 10.24 -26.03 -11.78
N ALA A 486 9.11 -26.60 -11.34
CA ALA A 486 8.99 -28.00 -10.98
C ALA A 486 9.28 -28.97 -12.15
N SER A 487 9.20 -28.51 -13.39
CA SER A 487 9.51 -29.27 -14.61
C SER A 487 10.98 -29.27 -15.00
N LEU A 488 11.88 -28.77 -14.14
CA LEU A 488 13.32 -28.79 -14.37
C LEU A 488 13.86 -30.20 -14.72
N THR A 489 14.92 -30.22 -15.52
CA THR A 489 15.48 -31.39 -16.19
C THR A 489 16.97 -31.61 -15.95
N SER A 490 17.71 -30.63 -15.40
CA SER A 490 19.08 -30.86 -14.91
C SER A 490 19.10 -32.10 -14.02
N LYS A 491 19.97 -33.07 -14.32
CA LYS A 491 19.98 -34.39 -13.70
C LYS A 491 21.13 -34.50 -12.71
N ALA A 492 20.87 -35.06 -11.54
CA ALA A 492 21.88 -35.47 -10.57
C ALA A 492 21.82 -37.00 -10.40
N THR A 493 22.90 -37.69 -10.75
CA THR A 493 23.01 -39.16 -10.63
C THR A 493 23.89 -39.50 -9.43
N LYS A 494 23.39 -40.35 -8.53
CA LYS A 494 24.16 -40.78 -7.36
C LYS A 494 25.40 -41.56 -7.80
N VAL A 495 26.55 -41.24 -7.21
CA VAL A 495 27.82 -41.96 -7.33
C VAL A 495 28.43 -42.19 -5.93
N ASP A 496 29.59 -42.85 -5.87
CA ASP A 496 30.29 -43.02 -4.60
C ASP A 496 30.73 -41.65 -4.03
N GLY A 497 30.43 -41.42 -2.75
CA GLY A 497 30.71 -40.17 -2.03
C GLY A 497 29.96 -38.91 -2.48
N GLY A 498 29.05 -38.98 -3.47
CA GLY A 498 28.38 -37.79 -3.99
C GLY A 498 27.48 -38.03 -5.21
N TRP A 499 27.47 -37.03 -6.09
CA TRP A 499 26.57 -36.93 -7.23
C TRP A 499 27.32 -36.44 -8.47
N ARG A 500 26.94 -36.95 -9.64
CA ARG A 500 27.33 -36.41 -10.95
C ARG A 500 26.17 -35.63 -11.52
N ILE A 501 26.38 -34.34 -11.75
CA ILE A 501 25.33 -33.43 -12.19
C ILE A 501 25.58 -33.01 -13.64
N THR A 502 24.53 -33.07 -14.45
CA THR A 502 24.56 -32.60 -15.84
C THR A 502 23.31 -31.81 -16.16
N GLY A 503 23.47 -30.66 -16.81
CA GLY A 503 22.35 -29.86 -17.28
C GLY A 503 22.75 -28.45 -17.68
N GLN A 504 21.73 -27.62 -17.91
CA GLN A 504 21.91 -26.25 -18.36
C GLN A 504 20.97 -25.33 -17.56
N LYS A 505 21.56 -24.35 -16.89
CA LYS A 505 20.83 -23.27 -16.21
C LYS A 505 20.94 -21.98 -17.03
N ILE A 506 19.92 -21.13 -16.92
CA ILE A 506 19.85 -19.88 -17.68
C ILE A 506 19.21 -18.77 -16.82
N TRP A 507 19.48 -17.52 -17.19
CA TRP A 507 19.10 -16.31 -16.44
C TRP A 507 19.77 -16.20 -15.07
N THR A 508 20.93 -16.85 -14.90
CA THR A 508 21.64 -16.88 -13.63
C THR A 508 22.39 -15.57 -13.41
N THR A 509 21.84 -14.71 -12.56
CA THR A 509 22.44 -13.42 -12.20
C THR A 509 23.80 -13.59 -11.54
N GLY A 510 24.82 -12.89 -12.06
CA GLY A 510 26.16 -12.80 -11.45
C GLY A 510 26.96 -14.10 -11.39
N ALA A 511 26.60 -15.14 -12.15
CA ALA A 511 27.27 -16.44 -12.12
C ALA A 511 28.78 -16.35 -12.38
N GLN A 512 29.22 -15.44 -13.26
CA GLN A 512 30.62 -15.24 -13.62
C GLN A 512 31.47 -14.65 -12.48
N TYR A 513 30.82 -14.12 -11.44
CA TYR A 513 31.46 -13.56 -10.25
C TYR A 513 31.24 -14.43 -9.01
N SER A 514 30.40 -15.48 -9.13
CA SER A 514 29.94 -16.25 -7.98
C SER A 514 30.94 -17.34 -7.63
N ALA A 515 31.20 -17.49 -6.33
CA ALA A 515 31.98 -18.62 -5.81
C ALA A 515 31.09 -19.87 -5.68
N TRP A 516 29.82 -19.68 -5.33
CA TRP A 516 28.87 -20.76 -5.08
C TRP A 516 27.53 -20.54 -5.76
N GLY A 517 26.88 -21.64 -6.13
CA GLY A 517 25.57 -21.66 -6.77
C GLY A 517 24.57 -22.51 -5.98
N ALA A 518 23.38 -21.98 -5.74
CA ALA A 518 22.25 -22.73 -5.22
C ALA A 518 21.53 -23.46 -6.37
N LEU A 519 21.77 -24.76 -6.51
CA LEU A 519 21.37 -25.56 -7.66
C LEU A 519 20.19 -26.48 -7.34
N LEU A 520 19.18 -26.48 -8.22
CA LEU A 520 18.15 -27.53 -8.23
C LEU A 520 18.40 -28.52 -9.35
N ALA A 521 18.39 -29.81 -9.02
CA ALA A 521 18.49 -30.89 -9.99
C ALA A 521 17.55 -32.06 -9.67
N ARG A 522 17.10 -32.73 -10.72
CA ARG A 522 16.30 -33.96 -10.70
C ARG A 522 17.17 -35.13 -10.24
N THR A 523 16.84 -35.69 -9.09
CA THR A 523 17.46 -36.90 -8.52
C THR A 523 16.59 -38.13 -8.71
N ASP A 524 15.27 -37.96 -8.83
CA ASP A 524 14.33 -39.03 -9.18
C ASP A 524 13.39 -38.58 -10.32
N PRO A 525 13.59 -39.11 -11.55
CA PRO A 525 12.72 -38.79 -12.69
C PRO A 525 11.38 -39.53 -12.68
N SER A 526 11.21 -40.55 -11.83
CA SER A 526 9.98 -41.34 -11.72
C SER A 526 9.02 -40.82 -10.65
N ALA A 527 9.53 -40.05 -9.68
CA ALA A 527 8.73 -39.39 -8.66
C ALA A 527 7.85 -38.27 -9.25
N PRO A 528 6.73 -37.92 -8.59
CA PRO A 528 5.99 -36.70 -8.90
C PRO A 528 6.90 -35.48 -8.97
N LYS A 529 6.61 -34.50 -9.84
CA LYS A 529 7.50 -33.37 -10.17
C LYS A 529 8.12 -32.69 -8.94
N HIS A 530 7.36 -32.46 -7.86
CA HIS A 530 7.86 -31.81 -6.64
C HIS A 530 8.66 -32.72 -5.69
N GLN A 531 8.59 -34.04 -5.86
CA GLN A 531 9.17 -35.04 -4.95
C GLN A 531 10.43 -35.71 -5.54
N GLY A 532 10.92 -35.26 -6.69
CA GLY A 532 12.13 -35.81 -7.34
C GLY A 532 13.26 -34.82 -7.48
N ILE A 533 13.22 -33.69 -6.76
CA ILE A 533 14.18 -32.57 -6.87
C ILE A 533 15.03 -32.54 -5.61
N THR A 534 16.34 -32.32 -5.75
CA THR A 534 17.28 -32.10 -4.65
C THR A 534 17.95 -30.73 -4.80
N TYR A 535 18.24 -30.09 -3.67
CA TYR A 535 18.94 -28.81 -3.58
C TYR A 535 20.43 -29.04 -3.30
N PHE A 536 21.30 -28.49 -4.13
CA PHE A 536 22.76 -28.64 -4.05
C PHE A 536 23.43 -27.28 -3.89
N LEU A 537 24.55 -27.26 -3.17
CA LEU A 537 25.49 -26.13 -3.11
C LEU A 537 26.63 -26.44 -4.07
N LEU A 538 26.63 -25.80 -5.24
CA LEU A 538 27.59 -26.04 -6.32
C LEU A 538 28.78 -25.08 -6.22
N ASP A 539 30.00 -25.61 -6.23
CA ASP A 539 31.22 -24.82 -6.44
C ASP A 539 31.27 -24.36 -7.91
N MET A 540 31.21 -23.05 -8.12
CA MET A 540 31.18 -22.47 -9.48
C MET A 540 32.52 -22.54 -10.20
N THR A 541 33.59 -22.91 -9.49
CA THR A 541 34.93 -23.14 -10.05
C THR A 541 35.20 -24.63 -10.35
N ALA A 542 34.25 -25.51 -10.04
CA ALA A 542 34.42 -26.94 -10.25
C ALA A 542 34.66 -27.27 -11.74
N PRO A 543 35.58 -28.20 -12.04
CA PRO A 543 35.76 -28.69 -13.42
C PRO A 543 34.43 -29.21 -13.98
N GLY A 544 34.06 -28.73 -15.17
CA GLY A 544 32.78 -29.03 -15.84
C GLY A 544 31.70 -27.96 -15.67
N VAL A 545 31.95 -26.91 -14.87
CA VAL A 545 31.11 -25.70 -14.85
C VAL A 545 31.62 -24.70 -15.90
N GLU A 546 30.81 -24.41 -16.91
CA GLU A 546 31.10 -23.37 -17.91
C GLU A 546 30.04 -22.26 -17.81
N VAL A 547 30.50 -21.04 -17.52
CA VAL A 547 29.64 -19.85 -17.45
C VAL A 547 29.76 -19.04 -18.73
N LYS A 548 28.63 -18.81 -19.42
CA LYS A 548 28.53 -17.94 -20.60
C LYS A 548 27.67 -16.72 -20.27
N PRO A 549 28.27 -15.51 -20.17
CA PRO A 549 27.52 -14.29 -20.00
C PRO A 549 26.52 -14.06 -21.14
N LEU A 550 25.32 -13.58 -20.79
CA LEU A 550 24.28 -13.19 -21.73
C LEU A 550 24.17 -11.68 -21.69
N ARG A 551 24.30 -11.04 -22.86
CA ARG A 551 24.17 -9.60 -22.97
C ARG A 551 22.69 -9.20 -22.99
N GLU A 552 22.26 -8.38 -22.04
CA GLU A 552 20.86 -7.96 -21.92
C GLU A 552 20.55 -6.63 -22.62
N LEU A 553 19.30 -6.17 -22.48
CA LEU A 553 18.77 -4.95 -23.10
C LEU A 553 19.62 -3.70 -22.82
N THR A 554 20.18 -3.58 -21.62
CA THR A 554 21.06 -2.46 -21.23
C THR A 554 22.43 -2.50 -21.90
N GLY A 555 22.78 -3.63 -22.55
CA GLY A 555 24.10 -3.88 -23.09
C GLY A 555 25.10 -4.44 -22.07
N ASN A 556 24.74 -4.52 -20.80
CA ASN A 556 25.50 -5.21 -19.76
C ASN A 556 25.35 -6.74 -19.88
N ALA A 557 26.03 -7.50 -19.02
CA ALA A 557 25.94 -8.97 -18.99
C ALA A 557 25.72 -9.46 -17.55
N MET A 558 24.57 -9.07 -16.97
CA MET A 558 24.22 -9.37 -15.59
C MET A 558 23.77 -10.81 -15.38
N PHE A 559 23.25 -11.47 -16.42
CA PHE A 559 22.82 -12.87 -16.36
C PHE A 559 23.66 -13.78 -17.25
N ASN A 560 23.62 -15.07 -16.95
CA ASN A 560 24.47 -16.06 -17.59
C ASN A 560 23.67 -17.31 -17.94
N THR A 561 24.17 -18.04 -18.94
CA THR A 561 23.93 -19.47 -19.07
C THR A 561 25.04 -20.21 -18.34
N VAL A 562 24.68 -21.20 -17.53
CA VAL A 562 25.64 -22.06 -16.83
C VAL A 562 25.45 -23.49 -17.33
N PHE A 563 26.47 -24.01 -18.01
CA PHE A 563 26.52 -25.40 -18.42
C PHE A 563 27.22 -26.19 -17.30
N ILE A 564 26.62 -27.31 -16.95
CA ILE A 564 27.11 -28.23 -15.93
C ILE A 564 27.30 -29.55 -16.65
N ASP A 565 28.54 -29.96 -16.88
CA ASP A 565 28.89 -31.19 -17.59
C ASP A 565 29.61 -32.16 -16.65
N ASP A 566 28.93 -33.27 -16.33
CA ASP A 566 29.37 -34.33 -15.43
C ASP A 566 30.08 -33.87 -14.12
N VAL A 567 29.61 -32.77 -13.52
CA VAL A 567 30.26 -32.17 -12.35
C VAL A 567 30.04 -33.02 -11.11
N PHE A 568 31.12 -33.34 -10.39
CA PHE A 568 31.04 -34.03 -9.12
C PHE A 568 30.65 -33.06 -7.98
N VAL A 569 29.60 -33.41 -7.24
CA VAL A 569 29.16 -32.69 -6.03
C VAL A 569 29.11 -33.67 -4.87
N PRO A 570 29.89 -33.48 -3.79
CA PRO A 570 29.92 -34.40 -2.66
C PRO A 570 28.61 -34.39 -1.86
N ASP A 571 28.36 -35.45 -1.11
CA ASP A 571 27.11 -35.62 -0.34
C ASP A 571 26.88 -34.53 0.70
N ASP A 572 27.95 -33.98 1.28
CA ASP A 572 27.88 -32.89 2.25
C ASP A 572 27.50 -31.54 1.63
N MET A 573 27.35 -31.46 0.30
CA MET A 573 26.86 -30.29 -0.43
C MET A 573 25.37 -30.42 -0.85
N VAL A 574 24.68 -31.46 -0.40
CA VAL A 574 23.21 -31.52 -0.44
C VAL A 574 22.66 -30.63 0.68
N LEU A 575 21.79 -29.68 0.34
CA LEU A 575 21.10 -28.83 1.31
C LEU A 575 19.72 -29.43 1.64
N GLY A 576 19.50 -29.78 2.91
CA GLY A 576 18.32 -30.53 3.34
C GLY A 576 18.41 -32.02 2.95
N GLU A 577 17.26 -32.64 2.65
CA GLU A 577 17.19 -34.05 2.30
C GLU A 577 17.11 -34.28 0.78
N VAL A 578 17.67 -35.40 0.32
CA VAL A 578 17.52 -35.88 -1.08
C VAL A 578 16.04 -36.03 -1.41
N ASN A 579 15.65 -35.62 -2.62
CA ASN A 579 14.27 -35.60 -3.12
C ASN A 579 13.31 -34.63 -2.39
N ARG A 580 13.81 -33.86 -1.41
CA ARG A 580 13.05 -32.83 -0.68
C ARG A 580 13.48 -31.41 -1.04
N GLY A 581 14.25 -31.23 -2.11
CA GLY A 581 14.75 -29.93 -2.56
C GLY A 581 13.67 -28.91 -2.91
N TRP A 582 12.45 -29.34 -3.27
CA TRP A 582 11.33 -28.43 -3.52
C TRP A 582 10.85 -27.69 -2.26
N GLU A 583 10.95 -28.32 -1.10
CA GLU A 583 10.63 -27.70 0.19
C GLU A 583 11.61 -26.56 0.50
N VAL A 584 12.91 -26.85 0.35
CA VAL A 584 13.99 -25.88 0.51
C VAL A 584 13.86 -24.74 -0.50
N SER A 585 13.56 -25.02 -1.77
CA SER A 585 13.38 -23.98 -2.78
C SER A 585 12.17 -23.09 -2.51
N ARG A 586 11.08 -23.60 -1.93
CA ARG A 586 9.93 -22.77 -1.54
C ARG A 586 10.30 -21.77 -0.46
N ASN A 587 11.17 -22.15 0.48
CA ASN A 587 11.73 -21.22 1.46
C ASN A 587 12.54 -20.12 0.76
N THR A 588 13.46 -20.49 -0.14
CA THR A 588 14.24 -19.54 -0.95
C THR A 588 13.36 -18.56 -1.73
N LEU A 589 12.39 -19.07 -2.50
CA LEU A 589 11.49 -18.25 -3.33
C LEU A 589 10.58 -17.33 -2.52
N THR A 590 10.28 -17.69 -1.27
CA THR A 590 9.51 -16.84 -0.35
C THR A 590 10.33 -15.66 0.14
N ASN A 591 11.57 -15.92 0.56
CA ASN A 591 12.52 -14.87 0.93
C ASN A 591 12.87 -13.96 -0.27
N GLU A 592 12.97 -14.52 -1.47
CA GLU A 592 13.21 -13.78 -2.71
C GLU A 592 12.09 -12.76 -2.97
N ARG A 593 10.82 -13.18 -2.82
CA ARG A 593 9.66 -12.30 -3.02
C ARG A 593 9.64 -11.11 -2.07
N VAL A 594 9.88 -11.38 -0.78
CA VAL A 594 9.96 -10.32 0.25
C VAL A 594 11.13 -9.38 -0.07
N SER A 595 12.32 -9.93 -0.32
CA SER A 595 13.51 -9.14 -0.63
C SER A 595 13.32 -8.25 -1.85
N ILE A 596 12.71 -8.74 -2.93
CA ILE A 596 12.47 -7.96 -4.15
C ILE A 596 11.42 -6.88 -3.91
N GLY A 597 10.34 -7.20 -3.18
CA GLY A 597 9.26 -6.24 -2.89
C GLY A 597 9.67 -5.09 -1.95
N SER A 598 10.74 -5.26 -1.18
CA SER A 598 11.24 -4.26 -0.23
C SER A 598 12.62 -3.67 -0.56
N SER A 599 13.31 -4.14 -1.62
CA SER A 599 14.62 -3.62 -2.02
C SER A 599 14.49 -2.49 -3.03
N GLU A 600 15.38 -1.50 -2.94
CA GLU A 600 15.59 -0.44 -3.94
C GLU A 600 17.02 -0.57 -4.51
N PRO A 601 17.23 -1.39 -5.56
CA PRO A 601 18.55 -1.55 -6.15
C PRO A 601 19.06 -0.23 -6.75
N ALA A 602 20.35 0.07 -6.55
CA ALA A 602 20.95 1.33 -7.03
C ALA A 602 20.95 1.52 -8.55
N PHE A 603 20.73 0.46 -9.32
CA PHE A 603 20.62 0.49 -10.79
C PHE A 603 19.17 0.65 -11.27
N LEU A 604 18.22 0.91 -10.37
CA LEU A 604 16.83 1.20 -10.69
C LEU A 604 16.42 2.56 -10.13
N ALA A 605 15.45 3.19 -10.78
CA ALA A 605 14.78 4.35 -10.22
C ALA A 605 14.03 3.96 -8.93
N ASN A 606 14.05 4.85 -7.95
CA ASN A 606 13.27 4.75 -6.72
C ASN A 606 12.57 6.09 -6.44
N LEU A 607 11.69 6.11 -5.44
CA LEU A 607 10.86 7.28 -5.13
C LEU A 607 11.70 8.51 -4.77
N ASP A 608 12.76 8.33 -3.97
CA ASP A 608 13.55 9.45 -3.47
C ASP A 608 14.34 10.10 -4.63
N LEU A 609 14.97 9.28 -5.49
CA LEU A 609 15.61 9.74 -6.73
C LEU A 609 14.62 10.42 -7.68
N PHE A 610 13.38 9.94 -7.75
CA PHE A 610 12.34 10.53 -8.58
C PHE A 610 11.92 11.90 -8.07
N VAL A 611 11.74 12.06 -6.76
CA VAL A 611 11.44 13.37 -6.14
C VAL A 611 12.61 14.35 -6.31
N GLU A 612 13.86 13.90 -6.15
CA GLU A 612 15.04 14.72 -6.43
C GLU A 612 15.06 15.20 -7.90
N PHE A 613 14.80 14.30 -8.85
CA PHE A 613 14.69 14.65 -10.27
C PHE A 613 13.60 15.68 -10.56
N LEU A 614 12.46 15.57 -9.87
CA LEU A 614 11.36 16.53 -10.01
C LEU A 614 11.70 17.90 -9.42
N ALA A 615 12.37 17.93 -8.27
CA ALA A 615 12.77 19.16 -7.59
C ALA A 615 13.79 19.98 -8.41
N ASP A 616 14.70 19.31 -9.12
CA ASP A 616 15.71 19.95 -9.96
C ASP A 616 15.22 20.32 -11.37
N GLY A 617 14.12 19.71 -11.82
CA GLY A 617 13.59 19.88 -13.17
C GLY A 617 12.57 21.02 -13.33
N GLN A 618 12.09 21.21 -14.56
CA GLN A 618 11.01 22.12 -14.90
C GLN A 618 9.97 21.34 -15.70
N PHE A 619 8.79 21.18 -15.12
CA PHE A 619 7.72 20.34 -15.66
C PHE A 619 6.45 21.16 -15.83
N ASP A 620 5.70 20.89 -16.89
CA ASP A 620 4.41 21.51 -17.07
C ASP A 620 3.34 20.94 -16.12
N GLN A 621 2.15 21.54 -16.14
CA GLN A 621 1.06 21.16 -15.25
C GLN A 621 0.57 19.71 -15.45
N ILE A 622 0.69 19.15 -16.66
CA ILE A 622 0.28 17.78 -16.98
C ILE A 622 1.32 16.81 -16.43
N GLU A 623 2.60 17.11 -16.64
CA GLU A 623 3.72 16.35 -16.12
C GLU A 623 3.74 16.33 -14.59
N GLN A 624 3.59 17.49 -13.94
CA GLN A 624 3.47 17.59 -12.48
C GLN A 624 2.32 16.75 -11.93
N ASN A 625 1.16 16.79 -12.58
CA ASN A 625 0.01 15.99 -12.17
C ASN A 625 0.26 14.47 -12.32
N HIS A 626 0.97 14.05 -13.37
CA HIS A 626 1.39 12.66 -13.55
C HIS A 626 2.43 12.23 -12.52
N ALA A 627 3.42 13.08 -12.26
CA ALA A 627 4.44 12.86 -11.23
C ALA A 627 3.80 12.70 -9.84
N GLY A 628 2.83 13.54 -9.50
CA GLY A 628 2.07 13.45 -8.25
C GLY A 628 1.38 12.10 -8.05
N ARG A 629 0.80 11.52 -9.11
CA ARG A 629 0.25 10.16 -9.05
C ARG A 629 1.32 9.13 -8.76
N LEU A 630 2.46 9.17 -9.46
CA LEU A 630 3.56 8.22 -9.27
C LEU A 630 4.18 8.33 -7.86
N ILE A 631 4.27 9.54 -7.31
CA ILE A 631 4.71 9.77 -5.92
C ILE A 631 3.72 9.13 -4.94
N ALA A 632 2.41 9.38 -5.10
CA ALA A 632 1.38 8.80 -4.26
C ALA A 632 1.43 7.26 -4.30
N GLU A 633 1.55 6.67 -5.49
CA GLU A 633 1.65 5.22 -5.67
C GLU A 633 2.88 4.61 -4.99
N GLY A 634 4.03 5.27 -5.08
CA GLY A 634 5.27 4.82 -4.44
C GLY A 634 5.25 4.92 -2.94
N HIS A 635 4.76 6.06 -2.44
CA HIS A 635 4.63 6.28 -1.01
C HIS A 635 3.67 5.25 -0.39
N ALA A 636 2.53 5.00 -1.03
CA ALA A 636 1.59 3.97 -0.60
C ALA A 636 2.16 2.54 -0.68
N ALA A 637 3.07 2.24 -1.62
CA ALA A 637 3.75 0.96 -1.66
C ALA A 637 4.69 0.76 -0.45
N LYS A 638 5.42 1.80 -0.03
CA LYS A 638 6.22 1.79 1.21
C LYS A 638 5.31 1.61 2.45
N LEU A 639 4.17 2.28 2.51
CA LEU A 639 3.17 2.13 3.59
C LEU A 639 2.57 0.72 3.64
N LEU A 640 2.29 0.11 2.48
CA LEU A 640 1.78 -1.27 2.41
C LEU A 640 2.79 -2.27 3.00
N ASN A 641 4.09 -2.08 2.74
CA ASN A 641 5.16 -2.90 3.33
C ASN A 641 5.21 -2.75 4.85
N LEU A 642 5.10 -1.53 5.37
CA LEU A 642 5.03 -1.29 6.81
C LEU A 642 3.82 -2.02 7.42
N ARG A 643 2.63 -1.81 6.83
CA ARG A 643 1.39 -2.43 7.31
C ARG A 643 1.44 -3.96 7.28
N SER A 644 2.05 -4.54 6.24
CA SER A 644 2.30 -5.99 6.16
C SER A 644 3.21 -6.49 7.27
N THR A 645 4.25 -5.74 7.60
CA THR A 645 5.19 -6.08 8.68
C THR A 645 4.47 -6.10 10.04
N LEU A 646 3.64 -5.09 10.29
CA LEU A 646 2.84 -4.98 11.50
C LEU A 646 1.77 -6.10 11.61
N LEU A 647 1.10 -6.47 10.51
CA LEU A 647 0.15 -7.59 10.50
C LEU A 647 0.83 -8.95 10.76
N THR A 648 2.07 -9.12 10.30
CA THR A 648 2.84 -10.34 10.57
C THR A 648 3.17 -10.46 12.06
N LEU A 649 3.43 -9.35 12.76
CA LEU A 649 3.60 -9.34 14.23
C LEU A 649 2.35 -9.83 14.96
N ALA A 650 1.17 -9.50 14.44
CA ALA A 650 -0.11 -9.94 14.98
C ALA A 650 -0.46 -11.40 14.64
N GLY A 651 0.47 -12.17 14.04
CA GLY A 651 0.27 -13.58 13.69
C GLY A 651 -0.34 -13.83 12.31
N GLY A 652 -0.45 -12.80 11.46
CA GLY A 652 -0.94 -12.90 10.10
C GLY A 652 0.06 -13.53 9.11
N ASP A 653 -0.44 -14.05 7.98
CA ASP A 653 0.40 -14.56 6.88
C ASP A 653 0.94 -13.40 6.03
N ALA A 654 2.27 -13.22 6.00
CA ALA A 654 2.95 -12.18 5.23
C ALA A 654 2.89 -12.40 3.71
N MET A 655 2.62 -13.63 3.27
CA MET A 655 2.80 -14.06 1.88
C MET A 655 1.91 -13.32 0.86
N PRO A 656 0.59 -13.18 1.08
CA PRO A 656 -0.28 -12.45 0.16
C PRO A 656 0.10 -10.98 -0.01
N SER A 657 0.46 -10.30 1.09
CA SER A 657 0.85 -8.89 1.09
C SER A 657 2.17 -8.66 0.34
N ALA A 658 3.13 -9.57 0.45
CA ALA A 658 4.39 -9.49 -0.30
C ALA A 658 4.18 -9.60 -1.83
N ALA A 659 3.22 -10.40 -2.29
CA ALA A 659 2.89 -10.51 -3.71
C ALA A 659 2.27 -9.22 -4.26
N ILE A 660 1.37 -8.58 -3.51
CA ILE A 660 0.80 -7.27 -3.86
C ILE A 660 1.91 -6.22 -3.90
N SER A 661 2.74 -6.15 -2.85
CA SER A 661 3.84 -5.19 -2.78
C SER A 661 4.80 -5.32 -3.97
N LYS A 662 5.25 -6.55 -4.29
CA LYS A 662 6.09 -6.79 -5.48
C LYS A 662 5.40 -6.31 -6.75
N LEU A 663 4.13 -6.66 -6.96
CA LEU A 663 3.39 -6.29 -8.17
C LEU A 663 3.33 -4.77 -8.35
N LEU A 664 3.00 -4.05 -7.28
CA LEU A 664 2.80 -2.60 -7.33
C LEU A 664 4.14 -1.85 -7.39
N SER A 665 5.09 -2.16 -6.50
CA SER A 665 6.39 -1.47 -6.45
C SER A 665 7.15 -1.55 -7.78
N MET A 666 7.08 -2.68 -8.49
CA MET A 666 7.76 -2.83 -9.77
C MET A 666 7.11 -2.03 -10.90
N ARG A 667 5.78 -1.91 -10.90
CA ARG A 667 5.07 -1.05 -11.86
C ARG A 667 5.37 0.42 -11.61
N THR A 668 5.31 0.84 -10.35
CA THR A 668 5.59 2.23 -9.98
C THR A 668 7.05 2.61 -10.31
N GLY A 669 8.01 1.73 -10.02
CA GLY A 669 9.42 1.94 -10.36
C GLY A 669 9.68 2.08 -11.86
N GLN A 670 9.00 1.27 -12.69
CA GLN A 670 9.03 1.45 -14.16
C GLN A 670 8.42 2.80 -14.56
N GLY A 671 7.31 3.18 -13.93
CA GLY A 671 6.63 4.46 -14.18
C GLY A 671 7.53 5.69 -13.93
N TYR A 672 8.36 5.68 -12.87
CA TYR A 672 9.34 6.75 -12.64
C TYR A 672 10.31 6.90 -13.81
N ALA A 673 10.85 5.77 -14.27
CA ALA A 673 11.82 5.77 -15.35
C ALA A 673 11.20 6.15 -16.70
N GLU A 674 9.97 5.67 -16.98
CA GLU A 674 9.20 6.06 -18.16
C GLU A 674 8.91 7.56 -18.17
N PHE A 675 8.46 8.12 -17.05
CA PHE A 675 8.22 9.55 -16.91
C PHE A 675 9.48 10.37 -17.18
N ALA A 676 10.58 10.05 -16.50
CA ALA A 676 11.82 10.81 -16.64
C ALA A 676 12.34 10.77 -18.08
N VAL A 677 12.40 9.58 -18.71
CA VAL A 677 12.82 9.44 -20.11
C VAL A 677 11.92 10.23 -21.05
N ALA A 678 10.60 10.19 -20.86
CA ALA A 678 9.66 10.94 -21.69
C ALA A 678 9.83 12.46 -21.54
N SER A 679 10.09 12.95 -20.32
CA SER A 679 10.23 14.39 -20.04
C SER A 679 11.46 15.04 -20.68
N PHE A 680 12.51 14.28 -21.03
CA PHE A 680 13.65 14.80 -21.80
C PHE A 680 13.31 15.12 -23.27
N GLY A 681 12.13 14.73 -23.76
CA GLY A 681 11.75 14.93 -25.16
C GLY A 681 12.74 14.26 -26.12
N THR A 682 13.30 15.02 -27.07
CA THR A 682 14.28 14.49 -28.01
C THR A 682 15.59 14.06 -27.34
N ASP A 683 15.95 14.65 -26.21
CA ASP A 683 17.20 14.32 -25.50
C ASP A 683 17.13 12.96 -24.80
N GLY A 684 15.94 12.35 -24.72
CA GLY A 684 15.77 10.97 -24.29
C GLY A 684 16.46 9.93 -25.20
N ILE A 685 16.92 10.32 -26.40
CA ILE A 685 17.74 9.45 -27.28
C ILE A 685 19.21 9.39 -26.87
N VAL A 686 19.66 10.28 -25.97
CA VAL A 686 21.04 10.30 -25.49
C VAL A 686 21.23 9.10 -24.55
N GLY A 687 22.09 8.16 -24.95
CA GLY A 687 22.37 6.94 -24.19
C GLY A 687 23.66 6.98 -23.37
N ASP A 688 24.22 8.16 -23.10
CA ASP A 688 25.43 8.32 -22.27
C ASP A 688 25.06 8.28 -20.78
N PRO A 689 25.45 7.23 -20.02
CA PRO A 689 25.06 7.06 -18.60
C PRO A 689 25.58 8.16 -17.66
N ASP A 690 26.57 8.94 -18.10
CA ASP A 690 27.10 10.08 -17.35
C ASP A 690 26.21 11.33 -17.48
N THR A 691 25.25 11.32 -18.43
CA THR A 691 24.23 12.36 -18.59
C THR A 691 22.93 11.98 -17.86
N PRO A 692 22.13 12.96 -17.38
CA PRO A 692 20.85 12.66 -16.75
C PRO A 692 19.91 11.81 -17.62
N SER A 693 19.78 12.12 -18.92
CA SER A 693 18.90 11.38 -19.83
C SER A 693 19.38 9.95 -20.07
N GLY A 694 20.68 9.74 -20.29
CA GLY A 694 21.23 8.39 -20.45
C GLY A 694 21.13 7.55 -19.18
N ARG A 695 21.31 8.14 -17.99
CA ARG A 695 21.12 7.45 -16.70
C ARG A 695 19.67 6.98 -16.51
N TRP A 696 18.70 7.86 -16.77
CA TRP A 696 17.28 7.49 -16.68
C TRP A 696 16.88 6.48 -17.76
N ALA A 697 17.50 6.53 -18.94
CA ALA A 697 17.32 5.50 -19.97
C ALA A 697 17.86 4.13 -19.51
N GLU A 698 19.01 4.08 -18.81
CA GLU A 698 19.50 2.84 -18.19
C GLU A 698 18.55 2.30 -17.13
N TYR A 699 18.02 3.16 -16.25
CA TYR A 699 17.00 2.76 -15.28
C TYR A 699 15.75 2.19 -15.96
N LEU A 700 15.29 2.81 -17.05
CA LEU A 700 14.13 2.33 -17.80
C LEU A 700 14.41 0.96 -18.42
N MET A 701 15.54 0.79 -19.12
CA MET A 701 15.90 -0.50 -19.73
C MET A 701 16.07 -1.60 -18.67
N GLY A 702 16.76 -1.30 -17.56
CA GLY A 702 16.98 -2.24 -16.46
C GLY A 702 15.68 -2.62 -15.75
N SER A 703 14.77 -1.67 -15.56
CA SER A 703 13.51 -1.89 -14.85
C SER A 703 12.58 -2.89 -15.56
N ARG A 704 12.70 -3.11 -16.88
CA ARG A 704 11.84 -4.06 -17.60
C ARG A 704 11.95 -5.51 -17.12
N ALA A 705 13.08 -5.89 -16.54
CA ALA A 705 13.26 -7.23 -16.00
C ALA A 705 12.44 -7.48 -14.71
N THR A 706 12.07 -6.42 -13.98
CA THR A 706 11.50 -6.51 -12.62
C THR A 706 10.11 -7.14 -12.57
N THR A 707 9.35 -7.03 -13.66
CA THR A 707 8.03 -7.66 -13.82
C THR A 707 8.12 -9.10 -14.32
N ILE A 708 9.33 -9.63 -14.53
CA ILE A 708 9.60 -10.97 -15.05
C ILE A 708 10.25 -11.85 -13.99
N TYR A 709 11.38 -11.42 -13.41
CA TYR A 709 12.09 -12.22 -12.39
C TYR A 709 11.38 -12.20 -11.03
N GLY A 710 11.73 -13.13 -10.15
CA GLY A 710 11.06 -13.30 -8.85
C GLY A 710 9.58 -13.71 -8.98
N GLY A 711 9.21 -14.27 -10.14
CA GLY A 711 7.85 -14.59 -10.55
C GLY A 711 7.19 -13.43 -11.32
N THR A 712 6.71 -13.72 -12.53
CA THR A 712 6.11 -12.71 -13.43
C THR A 712 4.89 -12.05 -12.80
N SER A 713 4.47 -10.90 -13.34
CA SER A 713 3.23 -10.22 -12.92
C SER A 713 2.03 -11.17 -12.91
N GLU A 714 1.89 -12.03 -13.92
CA GLU A 714 0.80 -13.01 -14.03
C GLU A 714 0.86 -14.07 -12.92
N VAL A 715 2.06 -14.49 -12.54
CA VAL A 715 2.25 -15.40 -11.41
C VAL A 715 1.91 -14.72 -10.09
N GLN A 716 2.27 -13.45 -9.90
CA GLN A 716 1.86 -12.69 -8.71
C GLN A 716 0.33 -12.54 -8.66
N LEU A 717 -0.31 -12.19 -9.77
CA LEU A 717 -1.77 -12.07 -9.86
C LEU A 717 -2.46 -13.41 -9.55
N ASN A 718 -1.92 -14.54 -10.02
CA ASN A 718 -2.41 -15.87 -9.66
C ASN A 718 -2.27 -16.13 -8.16
N ILE A 719 -1.12 -15.82 -7.56
CA ILE A 719 -0.88 -15.99 -6.12
C ILE A 719 -1.87 -15.14 -5.31
N ILE A 720 -2.05 -13.86 -5.67
CA ILE A 720 -2.98 -12.94 -5.01
C ILE A 720 -4.41 -13.51 -5.09
N ALA A 721 -4.87 -13.85 -6.29
CA ALA A 721 -6.21 -14.40 -6.48
C ALA A 721 -6.45 -15.71 -5.70
N GLU A 722 -5.49 -16.63 -5.72
CA GLU A 722 -5.69 -17.97 -5.13
C GLU A 722 -5.47 -17.99 -3.62
N ARG A 723 -4.52 -17.20 -3.11
CA ARG A 723 -4.16 -17.20 -1.68
C ARG A 723 -4.91 -16.15 -0.87
N LEU A 724 -5.12 -14.96 -1.44
CA LEU A 724 -5.82 -13.87 -0.74
C LEU A 724 -7.32 -13.95 -0.97
N LEU A 725 -7.74 -14.08 -2.22
CA LEU A 725 -9.16 -14.09 -2.57
C LEU A 725 -9.75 -15.51 -2.56
N GLY A 726 -8.95 -16.57 -2.49
CA GLY A 726 -9.44 -17.95 -2.50
C GLY A 726 -10.11 -18.35 -3.82
N LEU A 727 -9.72 -17.73 -4.94
CA LEU A 727 -10.18 -18.14 -6.26
C LEU A 727 -9.60 -19.52 -6.64
N PRO A 728 -10.34 -20.33 -7.40
CA PRO A 728 -9.90 -21.67 -7.79
C PRO A 728 -8.67 -21.61 -8.71
N ARG A 729 -7.81 -22.63 -8.61
CA ARG A 729 -6.60 -22.76 -9.46
C ARG A 729 -6.97 -22.98 -10.92
N ASP A 730 -6.06 -22.55 -11.80
CA ASP A 730 -6.14 -22.89 -13.21
C ASP A 730 -5.93 -24.41 -13.37
N PRO A 731 -6.61 -25.06 -14.34
CA PRO A 731 -6.53 -26.51 -14.57
C PRO A 731 -5.17 -27.00 -15.09
#